data_AF-A0A7W8F104-F1
#
_entry.id   AF-A0A7W8F104-F1
#
_cell.length_a   1.000
_cell.length_b   1.000
_cell.length_c   1.000
_cell.angle_alpha   90.00
_cell.angle_beta   90.00
_cell.angle_gamma   90.00
#
_symmetry.space_group_name_H-M   'P 1'
#
loop_
_entity.id
_entity.type
_entity.pdbx_description
1 polymer ?
#
loop_
_entity_poly.entity_id
_entity_poly.type
_entity_poly.pdbx_seq_one_letter_code
_entity_poly.pdbx_strand_id
1 'polypeptide(L)'
;MPLLGGARPPIAALLALLLAVAGATALVLGDRDHAGTDTAILGSQQRVAEDGALSLRASLDESVTDLQRAATLFSGSRPVTADTALDKLGKVYNKWRGTAVIDPADGTLLAARGENIPLASLLKDVKGAPEGDKGKDGKPTAPAPQLVRLRSGETRMLVTAPLGGGDRPRLLVASGTLNVPGISTGENRSLLVVDSAGTVLASDGPPVARTSWAKQAARTAASDFTRTPEPGGHPGASGHLMARTGGDGDRRTAVGYAAAGRAPGENSPAGGLGLSVITSVKVTGDPAAVRTQAFGLVAAGVLLVLALVVTWVLMRTVQRPLLQLYLESRRLGRGELDRPVRRFRGREPARIGAALESLRRQSLGDRPTRTGRARGGFGTRGTVIVCGVLLLAWAAPLLLLLNRAGGSVTVPKQLVEDQRRRTDTAADRVRKALNEGWADVASVAQIVGAGPKEPAKDDKEARQEAQDAKATAKDAAKDAAADRTVLETTLREHPRYRAVYVLDGDGKVLARAGASPRHPAGRKPYPDSVAQLNTSGKEPAVAAYAAVPDGDGRTVVGEYDPQFLISMVTRPGLGQVWLVDKKHRVIAADRPHGFRAFGKLPGGHLDTLAAKARKDSDGKAVLHRSARSASLAAAAPFTGGGAVKGLEWQVVSEQPTSWLKLPEYTAERHTMLAGLLGVTAAVACLGWLHIIVIRPLRALAGQAEALAAGDRKTVLFPQHHDEVGAVVRNLELIRQRLARPSGRN
;
A
#
# COMPACT_ATOMS: atom_id res chain seq x y z
N MET A 1 -54.43 21.49 -0.45
CA MET A 1 -53.24 22.21 0.03
C MET A 1 -52.06 21.85 -0.86
N PRO A 2 -51.40 22.77 -1.58
CA PRO A 2 -50.17 22.45 -2.29
C PRO A 2 -49.00 22.74 -1.35
N LEU A 3 -48.54 21.74 -0.60
CA LEU A 3 -47.37 21.87 0.28
C LEU A 3 -46.03 21.58 -0.43
N LEU A 4 -46.07 21.17 -1.71
CA LEU A 4 -44.88 20.72 -2.45
C LEU A 4 -44.55 21.53 -3.73
N GLY A 5 -45.38 22.48 -4.14
CA GLY A 5 -45.09 23.36 -5.29
C GLY A 5 -44.82 24.80 -4.83
N GLY A 6 -43.63 25.34 -5.09
CA GLY A 6 -43.35 26.75 -4.83
C GLY A 6 -41.92 27.16 -4.51
N ALA A 7 -41.76 28.42 -4.10
CA ALA A 7 -40.46 28.96 -3.68
C ALA A 7 -40.02 28.50 -2.27
N ARG A 8 -40.94 27.95 -1.47
CA ARG A 8 -40.65 27.52 -0.08
C ARG A 8 -39.80 26.24 0.01
N PRO A 9 -40.12 25.14 -0.71
CA PRO A 9 -39.30 23.93 -0.67
C PRO A 9 -37.82 24.14 -1.03
N PRO A 10 -37.45 24.84 -2.12
CA PRO A 10 -36.03 25.00 -2.47
C PRO A 10 -35.27 25.90 -1.48
N ILE A 11 -35.92 26.92 -0.89
CA ILE A 11 -35.30 27.78 0.13
C ILE A 11 -35.10 27.02 1.45
N ALA A 12 -36.09 26.23 1.87
CA ALA A 12 -35.98 25.41 3.07
C ALA A 12 -34.92 24.30 2.89
N ALA A 13 -34.90 23.66 1.72
CA ALA A 13 -33.89 22.66 1.38
C ALA A 13 -32.47 23.26 1.35
N LEU A 14 -32.30 24.47 0.79
CA LEU A 14 -31.03 25.18 0.81
C LEU A 14 -30.55 25.43 2.25
N LEU A 15 -31.42 25.96 3.12
CA LEU A 15 -31.08 26.20 4.52
C LEU A 15 -30.70 24.90 5.23
N ALA A 16 -31.53 23.86 5.10
CA ALA A 16 -31.27 22.56 5.71
C ALA A 16 -29.94 21.94 5.24
N LEU A 17 -29.64 21.99 3.93
CA LEU A 17 -28.38 21.51 3.38
C LEU A 17 -27.19 22.34 3.85
N LEU A 18 -27.29 23.66 3.90
CA LEU A 18 -26.21 24.51 4.40
C LEU A 18 -25.96 24.30 5.90
N LEU A 19 -27.01 24.08 6.70
CA LEU A 19 -26.87 23.70 8.11
C LEU A 19 -26.21 22.33 8.26
N ALA A 20 -26.58 21.34 7.43
CA ALA A 20 -25.95 20.03 7.42
C ALA A 20 -24.46 20.12 7.02
N VAL A 21 -24.12 20.92 6.01
CA VAL A 21 -22.73 21.18 5.60
C VAL A 21 -21.96 21.89 6.71
N ALA A 22 -22.56 22.86 7.41
CA ALA A 22 -21.93 23.53 8.53
C ALA A 22 -21.67 22.57 9.71
N GLY A 23 -22.64 21.73 10.06
CA GLY A 23 -22.49 20.68 11.07
C GLY A 23 -21.41 19.67 10.69
N ALA A 24 -21.43 19.19 9.45
CA ALA A 24 -20.39 18.31 8.92
C ALA A 24 -19.01 18.97 8.93
N THR A 25 -18.92 20.26 8.57
CA THR A 25 -17.66 21.02 8.60
C THR A 25 -17.12 21.11 10.03
N ALA A 26 -17.97 21.42 11.01
CA ALA A 26 -17.58 21.47 12.42
C ALA A 26 -17.09 20.10 12.94
N LEU A 27 -17.79 19.01 12.59
CA LEU A 27 -17.43 17.65 13.05
C LEU A 27 -16.19 17.09 12.34
N VAL A 28 -16.01 17.38 11.05
CA VAL A 28 -14.94 16.79 10.25
C VAL A 28 -13.61 17.52 10.45
N LEU A 29 -13.65 18.85 10.62
CA LEU A 29 -12.45 19.67 10.85
C LEU A 29 -12.15 19.89 12.34
N GLY A 30 -13.09 19.59 13.26
CA GLY A 30 -13.02 20.01 14.65
C GLY A 30 -12.17 19.17 15.60
N ASP A 31 -11.75 17.94 15.27
CA ASP A 31 -11.17 17.06 16.32
C ASP A 31 -10.30 15.88 15.84
N ARG A 32 -9.27 16.09 14.98
CA ARG A 32 -8.50 14.93 14.44
C ARG A 32 -6.98 15.06 14.28
N ASP A 33 -6.33 16.12 14.76
CA ASP A 33 -4.90 16.31 14.48
C ASP A 33 -3.98 15.29 15.18
N HIS A 34 -4.34 14.83 16.38
CA HIS A 34 -3.60 13.74 17.04
C HIS A 34 -3.78 12.39 16.31
N ALA A 35 -4.98 12.11 15.80
CA ALA A 35 -5.28 10.86 15.12
C ALA A 35 -4.49 10.73 13.79
N GLY A 36 -4.22 11.82 13.09
CA GLY A 36 -3.42 11.80 11.85
C GLY A 36 -2.00 11.27 12.09
N THR A 37 -1.23 11.95 12.93
CA THR A 37 0.16 11.55 13.22
C THR A 37 0.22 10.14 13.82
N ASP A 38 -0.70 9.81 14.73
CA ASP A 38 -0.80 8.47 15.31
C ASP A 38 -1.08 7.41 14.24
N THR A 39 -2.03 7.65 13.32
CA THR A 39 -2.34 6.69 12.26
C THR A 39 -1.20 6.54 11.24
N ALA A 40 -0.44 7.60 10.96
CA ALA A 40 0.76 7.52 10.12
C ALA A 40 1.86 6.68 10.80
N ILE A 41 2.11 6.90 12.10
CA ILE A 41 3.09 6.14 12.88
C ILE A 41 2.64 4.68 13.00
N LEU A 42 1.37 4.42 13.31
CA LEU A 42 0.79 3.08 13.42
C LEU A 42 0.90 2.30 12.10
N GLY A 43 0.56 2.95 10.99
CA GLY A 43 0.73 2.36 9.65
C GLY A 43 2.19 2.05 9.36
N SER A 44 3.12 2.94 9.74
CA SER A 44 4.57 2.66 9.65
C SER A 44 4.98 1.46 10.50
N GLN A 45 4.49 1.35 11.74
CA GLN A 45 4.78 0.22 12.63
C GLN A 45 4.26 -1.10 12.06
N GLN A 46 3.06 -1.11 11.49
CA GLN A 46 2.53 -2.29 10.79
C GLN A 46 3.48 -2.73 9.67
N ARG A 47 3.90 -1.80 8.80
CA ARG A 47 4.82 -2.12 7.69
C ARG A 47 6.19 -2.63 8.17
N VAL A 48 6.73 -2.07 9.25
CA VAL A 48 7.97 -2.58 9.85
C VAL A 48 7.78 -4.00 10.42
N ALA A 49 6.62 -4.29 11.01
CA ALA A 49 6.30 -5.64 11.46
C ALA A 49 6.14 -6.63 10.30
N GLU A 50 5.47 -6.25 9.21
CA GLU A 50 5.37 -7.04 7.96
C GLU A 50 6.75 -7.38 7.41
N ASP A 51 7.64 -6.37 7.36
CA ASP A 51 9.02 -6.51 6.94
C ASP A 51 9.82 -7.48 7.82
N GLY A 52 9.60 -7.41 9.13
CA GLY A 52 10.20 -8.32 10.10
C GLY A 52 9.67 -9.74 9.98
N ALA A 53 8.37 -9.91 9.77
CA ALA A 53 7.72 -11.19 9.59
C ALA A 53 8.21 -11.91 8.33
N LEU A 54 8.37 -11.18 7.22
CA LEU A 54 8.96 -11.72 6.00
C LEU A 54 10.44 -12.09 6.17
N SER A 55 11.21 -11.29 6.90
CA SER A 55 12.61 -11.61 7.20
C SER A 55 12.72 -12.82 8.13
N LEU A 56 11.82 -12.95 9.10
CA LEU A 56 11.76 -14.10 10.00
C LEU A 56 11.48 -15.36 9.19
N ARG A 57 10.41 -15.37 8.39
CA ARG A 57 10.06 -16.50 7.52
C ARG A 57 11.22 -16.93 6.64
N ALA A 58 11.85 -15.98 5.93
CA ALA A 58 12.98 -16.28 5.05
C ALA A 58 14.15 -16.93 5.80
N SER A 59 14.50 -16.41 7.00
CA SER A 59 15.58 -16.99 7.82
C SER A 59 15.26 -18.39 8.33
N LEU A 60 13.99 -18.70 8.58
CA LEU A 60 13.54 -20.02 9.03
C LEU A 60 13.55 -21.01 7.86
N ASP A 61 12.98 -20.63 6.72
CA ASP A 61 12.97 -21.45 5.49
C ASP A 61 14.41 -21.74 5.01
N GLU A 62 15.32 -20.77 5.09
CA GLU A 62 16.75 -20.95 4.79
C GLU A 62 17.41 -21.93 5.76
N SER A 63 17.11 -21.84 7.06
CA SER A 63 17.63 -22.77 8.05
C SER A 63 17.21 -24.21 7.74
N VAL A 64 15.96 -24.42 7.32
CA VAL A 64 15.47 -25.74 6.87
C VAL A 64 16.19 -26.21 5.60
N THR A 65 16.26 -25.34 4.59
CA THR A 65 16.84 -25.65 3.28
C THR A 65 18.33 -25.98 3.38
N ASP A 66 19.09 -25.24 4.18
CA ASP A 66 20.53 -25.48 4.34
C ASP A 66 20.81 -26.81 5.03
N LEU A 67 19.99 -27.22 6.00
CA LEU A 67 20.15 -28.53 6.63
C LEU A 67 19.82 -29.66 5.65
N GLN A 68 18.76 -29.51 4.86
CA GLN A 68 18.39 -30.45 3.81
C GLN A 68 19.51 -30.59 2.77
N ARG A 69 20.07 -29.46 2.31
CA ARG A 69 21.21 -29.44 1.38
C ARG A 69 22.41 -30.15 1.98
N ALA A 70 22.76 -29.86 3.22
CA ALA A 70 23.85 -30.53 3.89
C ALA A 70 23.60 -32.05 3.99
N ALA A 71 22.38 -32.49 4.30
CA ALA A 71 22.03 -33.90 4.34
C ALA A 71 22.16 -34.58 2.96
N THR A 72 21.80 -33.89 1.87
CA THR A 72 21.98 -34.43 0.50
C THR A 72 23.45 -34.60 0.13
N LEU A 73 24.34 -33.68 0.53
CA LEU A 73 25.79 -33.79 0.29
C LEU A 73 26.41 -35.04 0.94
N PHE A 74 25.80 -35.54 2.01
CA PHE A 74 26.23 -36.76 2.71
C PHE A 74 25.45 -38.01 2.28
N SER A 75 24.47 -37.87 1.39
CA SER A 75 23.67 -38.97 0.88
C SER A 75 24.36 -39.56 -0.36
N GLY A 76 24.99 -40.73 -0.21
CA GLY A 76 25.68 -41.43 -1.30
C GLY A 76 25.63 -42.96 -1.16
N SER A 77 26.22 -43.67 -2.13
CA SER A 77 26.19 -45.14 -2.20
C SER A 77 26.90 -45.83 -1.03
N ARG A 78 27.83 -45.14 -0.36
CA ARG A 78 28.48 -45.60 0.87
C ARG A 78 27.98 -44.75 2.05
N PRO A 79 27.52 -45.36 3.14
CA PRO A 79 27.06 -44.63 4.33
C PRO A 79 28.22 -43.84 4.94
N VAL A 80 28.07 -42.53 5.08
CA VAL A 80 28.98 -41.72 5.91
C VAL A 80 28.67 -42.01 7.39
N THR A 81 29.69 -42.17 8.23
CA THR A 81 29.49 -42.34 9.68
C THR A 81 28.89 -41.07 10.28
N ALA A 82 28.10 -41.23 11.35
CA ALA A 82 27.41 -40.10 11.98
C ALA A 82 28.40 -39.01 12.44
N ASP A 83 29.53 -39.39 13.02
CA ASP A 83 30.61 -38.48 13.42
C ASP A 83 31.22 -37.71 12.24
N THR A 84 31.52 -38.40 11.14
CA THR A 84 32.12 -37.74 9.96
C THR A 84 31.15 -36.78 9.29
N ALA A 85 29.85 -37.10 9.27
CA ALA A 85 28.83 -36.21 8.76
C ALA A 85 28.75 -34.92 9.59
N LEU A 86 28.76 -35.03 10.93
CA LEU A 86 28.72 -33.88 11.82
C LEU A 86 30.02 -33.04 11.77
N ASP A 87 31.19 -33.67 11.67
CA ASP A 87 32.47 -32.94 11.58
C ASP A 87 32.59 -32.16 10.27
N LYS A 88 32.11 -32.73 9.15
CA LYS A 88 32.04 -32.01 7.87
C LYS A 88 30.98 -30.91 7.90
N LEU A 89 29.80 -31.17 8.50
CA LEU A 89 28.75 -30.18 8.67
C LEU A 89 29.25 -28.97 9.48
N GLY A 90 29.95 -29.19 10.59
CA GLY A 90 30.50 -28.11 11.43
C GLY A 90 31.59 -27.29 10.75
N LYS A 91 32.35 -27.88 9.81
CA LYS A 91 33.34 -27.15 9.00
C LYS A 91 32.70 -26.27 7.93
N VAL A 92 31.60 -26.73 7.34
CA VAL A 92 30.90 -26.02 6.26
C VAL A 92 29.87 -25.01 6.79
N TYR A 93 29.21 -25.33 7.90
CA TYR A 93 28.14 -24.54 8.49
C TYR A 93 28.40 -24.28 9.98
N ASN A 94 28.83 -23.07 10.32
CA ASN A 94 29.08 -22.63 11.70
C ASN A 94 27.89 -21.90 12.34
N LYS A 95 26.69 -21.97 11.75
CA LYS A 95 25.50 -21.23 12.21
C LYS A 95 24.68 -21.94 13.29
N TRP A 96 24.85 -23.26 13.41
CA TRP A 96 24.06 -24.09 14.33
C TRP A 96 24.72 -24.16 15.70
N ARG A 97 23.91 -24.10 16.77
CA ARG A 97 24.40 -24.22 18.15
C ARG A 97 24.71 -25.66 18.52
N GLY A 98 23.92 -26.60 18.00
CA GLY A 98 24.12 -28.03 18.17
C GLY A 98 23.59 -28.81 16.98
N THR A 99 24.21 -29.95 16.68
CA THR A 99 23.83 -30.85 15.58
C THR A 99 23.91 -32.29 16.05
N ALA A 100 22.96 -33.12 15.66
CA ALA A 100 22.89 -34.52 16.06
C ALA A 100 22.41 -35.40 14.90
N VAL A 101 22.78 -36.67 14.93
CA VAL A 101 22.20 -37.71 14.07
C VAL A 101 21.46 -38.69 14.96
N ILE A 102 20.20 -38.97 14.65
CA ILE A 102 19.35 -39.90 15.39
C ILE A 102 18.84 -41.02 14.50
N ASP A 103 18.61 -42.19 15.09
CA ASP A 103 17.80 -43.25 14.49
C ASP A 103 16.31 -42.95 14.75
N PRO A 104 15.48 -42.78 13.70
CA PRO A 104 14.06 -42.48 13.86
C PRO A 104 13.24 -43.66 14.42
N ALA A 105 13.71 -44.90 14.31
CA ALA A 105 12.92 -46.08 14.69
C ALA A 105 12.74 -46.19 16.21
N ASP A 106 13.81 -45.98 16.97
CA ASP A 106 13.84 -46.11 18.42
C ASP A 106 14.11 -44.76 19.13
N GLY A 107 14.63 -43.78 18.38
CA GLY A 107 15.02 -42.46 18.87
C GLY A 107 16.45 -42.40 19.38
N THR A 108 17.29 -43.40 19.08
CA THR A 108 18.64 -43.50 19.62
C THR A 108 19.54 -42.42 19.02
N LEU A 109 20.27 -41.71 19.88
CA LEU A 109 21.26 -40.73 19.48
C LEU A 109 22.51 -41.44 18.95
N LEU A 110 22.81 -41.30 17.66
CA LEU A 110 23.97 -41.91 17.02
C LEU A 110 25.24 -41.06 17.16
N ALA A 111 25.12 -39.74 17.04
CA ALA A 111 26.20 -38.79 17.30
C ALA A 111 25.65 -37.40 17.60
N ALA A 112 26.42 -36.58 18.31
CA ALA A 112 26.12 -35.16 18.56
C ALA A 112 27.39 -34.29 18.55
N ARG A 113 27.22 -33.00 18.23
CA ARG A 113 28.22 -31.93 18.32
C ARG A 113 27.56 -30.65 18.83
N GLY A 114 28.31 -29.83 19.57
CA GLY A 114 27.84 -28.53 20.08
C GLY A 114 26.93 -28.66 21.30
N GLU A 115 25.95 -27.74 21.42
CA GLU A 115 24.99 -27.69 22.51
C GLU A 115 24.06 -28.93 22.53
N ASN A 116 23.70 -29.39 23.73
CA ASN A 116 22.79 -30.52 23.89
C ASN A 116 21.40 -30.21 23.31
N ILE A 117 20.90 -31.09 22.43
CA ILE A 117 19.65 -30.87 21.69
C ILE A 117 18.48 -31.46 22.50
N PRO A 118 17.40 -30.70 22.75
CA PRO A 118 16.22 -31.23 23.43
C PRO A 118 15.39 -32.13 22.49
N LEU A 119 15.79 -33.39 22.36
CA LEU A 119 15.19 -34.37 21.42
C LEU A 119 13.82 -34.93 21.89
N ALA A 120 13.46 -34.76 23.16
CA ALA A 120 12.26 -35.38 23.74
C ALA A 120 10.94 -34.98 23.06
N SER A 121 10.82 -33.77 22.52
CA SER A 121 9.65 -33.34 21.76
C SER A 121 9.62 -33.92 20.35
N LEU A 122 10.78 -33.93 19.66
CA LEU A 122 10.92 -34.53 18.33
C LEU A 122 10.58 -36.02 18.34
N LEU A 123 11.04 -36.75 19.36
CA LEU A 123 10.83 -38.19 19.48
C LEU A 123 9.36 -38.57 19.70
N LYS A 124 8.52 -37.67 20.22
CA LYS A 124 7.08 -37.91 20.35
C LYS A 124 6.38 -37.86 19.00
N ASP A 125 6.76 -36.90 18.16
CA ASP A 125 6.16 -36.73 16.83
C ASP A 125 6.63 -37.81 15.85
N VAL A 126 7.89 -38.25 15.97
CA VAL A 126 8.42 -39.39 15.19
C VAL A 126 7.73 -40.71 15.56
N LYS A 127 7.41 -40.93 16.85
CA LYS A 127 6.69 -42.13 17.32
C LYS A 127 5.18 -42.09 17.09
N GLY A 128 4.60 -40.90 16.92
CA GLY A 128 3.17 -40.69 16.64
C GLY A 128 2.82 -40.62 15.16
N ALA A 129 3.80 -40.57 14.26
CA ALA A 129 3.57 -40.62 12.83
C ALA A 129 3.08 -42.03 12.44
N PRO A 130 1.87 -42.18 11.85
CA PRO A 130 1.41 -43.47 11.39
C PRO A 130 2.40 -44.05 10.38
N GLU A 131 2.57 -45.38 10.40
CA GLU A 131 3.51 -46.20 9.63
C GLU A 131 3.33 -46.12 8.08
N GLY A 132 2.67 -45.08 7.57
CA GLY A 132 2.18 -44.96 6.21
C GLY A 132 2.16 -43.55 5.60
N ASP A 133 2.73 -42.49 6.20
CA ASP A 133 2.92 -41.22 5.47
C ASP A 133 4.14 -41.29 4.54
N LYS A 134 4.08 -42.25 3.61
CA LYS A 134 4.96 -42.31 2.46
C LYS A 134 4.57 -41.14 1.56
N GLY A 135 5.44 -40.14 1.45
CA GLY A 135 5.36 -39.21 0.32
C GLY A 135 5.26 -39.98 -0.99
N LYS A 136 4.74 -39.36 -2.06
CA LYS A 136 4.41 -39.99 -3.36
C LYS A 136 5.53 -40.86 -3.99
N ASP A 137 6.75 -40.82 -3.44
CA ASP A 137 7.95 -41.51 -3.91
C ASP A 137 8.51 -42.56 -2.92
N GLY A 138 7.81 -42.88 -1.82
CA GLY A 138 8.20 -43.96 -0.89
C GLY A 138 9.42 -43.69 0.02
N LYS A 139 9.91 -42.45 0.10
CA LYS A 139 11.02 -42.03 0.99
C LYS A 139 10.50 -41.52 2.35
N PRO A 140 11.26 -41.71 3.45
CA PRO A 140 10.88 -41.21 4.77
C PRO A 140 10.85 -39.67 4.79
N THR A 141 9.68 -39.11 5.10
CA THR A 141 9.44 -37.66 5.19
C THR A 141 9.98 -37.14 6.52
N ALA A 142 10.86 -36.15 6.49
CA ALA A 142 11.40 -35.56 7.72
C ALA A 142 10.33 -34.76 8.47
N PRO A 143 10.32 -34.80 9.82
CA PRO A 143 9.40 -34.00 10.64
C PRO A 143 9.48 -32.50 10.34
N ALA A 144 8.34 -31.82 10.46
CA ALA A 144 8.27 -30.36 10.37
C ALA A 144 9.16 -29.69 11.44
N PRO A 145 9.70 -28.48 11.17
CA PRO A 145 10.50 -27.76 12.16
C PRO A 145 9.71 -27.49 13.43
N GLN A 146 10.40 -27.48 14.59
CA GLN A 146 9.78 -27.32 15.90
C GLN A 146 10.43 -26.21 16.72
N LEU A 147 9.65 -25.61 17.61
CA LEU A 147 10.12 -24.64 18.58
C LEU A 147 10.08 -25.26 19.98
N VAL A 148 11.24 -25.31 20.64
CA VAL A 148 11.37 -25.89 21.97
C VAL A 148 11.87 -24.84 22.93
N ARG A 149 11.11 -24.60 24.00
CA ARG A 149 11.51 -23.70 25.07
C ARG A 149 12.39 -24.42 26.07
N LEU A 150 13.62 -23.94 26.27
CA LEU A 150 14.56 -24.47 27.24
C LEU A 150 14.17 -24.02 28.66
N ARG A 151 14.70 -24.72 29.68
CA ARG A 151 14.56 -24.33 31.10
C ARG A 151 15.16 -22.94 31.38
N SER A 152 16.14 -22.50 30.59
CA SER A 152 16.73 -21.16 30.64
C SER A 152 15.76 -20.06 30.20
N GLY A 153 14.64 -20.42 29.56
CA GLY A 153 13.67 -19.47 29.01
C GLY A 153 13.92 -19.09 27.55
N GLU A 154 15.06 -19.50 26.96
CA GLU A 154 15.37 -19.35 25.54
C GLU A 154 14.56 -20.32 24.67
N THR A 155 14.22 -19.89 23.46
CA THR A 155 13.55 -20.73 22.46
C THR A 155 14.57 -21.23 21.43
N ARG A 156 14.69 -22.55 21.30
CA ARG A 156 15.48 -23.22 20.25
C ARG A 156 14.57 -23.63 19.11
N MET A 157 15.05 -23.47 17.89
CA MET A 157 14.43 -24.01 16.70
C MET A 157 15.14 -25.31 16.34
N LEU A 158 14.37 -26.39 16.22
CA LEU A 158 14.84 -27.69 15.79
C LEU A 158 14.44 -27.90 14.33
N VAL A 159 15.43 -28.19 13.50
CA VAL A 159 15.28 -28.52 12.09
C VAL A 159 15.71 -29.95 11.89
N THR A 160 14.98 -30.69 11.07
CA THR A 160 15.33 -32.08 10.74
C THR A 160 15.46 -32.27 9.23
N ALA A 161 16.36 -33.17 8.83
CA ALA A 161 16.55 -33.58 7.45
C ALA A 161 16.87 -35.08 7.39
N PRO A 162 16.36 -35.83 6.40
CA PRO A 162 16.66 -37.24 6.25
C PRO A 162 18.09 -37.40 5.72
N LEU A 163 18.86 -38.29 6.34
CA LEU A 163 20.23 -38.63 5.93
C LEU A 163 20.21 -39.97 5.19
N GLY A 164 20.46 -39.93 3.87
CA GLY A 164 20.47 -41.12 3.02
C GLY A 164 21.77 -41.92 3.08
N GLY A 165 21.71 -43.18 2.64
CA GLY A 165 22.85 -44.10 2.57
C GLY A 165 22.95 -45.01 3.80
N GLY A 166 22.75 -46.31 3.60
CA GLY A 166 22.75 -47.37 4.62
C GLY A 166 21.41 -48.10 4.76
N ASP A 167 21.43 -49.28 5.38
CA ASP A 167 20.26 -50.16 5.55
C ASP A 167 19.23 -49.63 6.57
N ARG A 168 19.60 -48.61 7.36
CA ARG A 168 18.73 -48.00 8.37
C ARG A 168 18.47 -46.51 8.08
N PRO A 169 17.22 -46.04 8.23
CA PRO A 169 16.89 -44.62 8.12
C PRO A 169 17.62 -43.83 9.22
N ARG A 170 18.14 -42.64 8.90
CA ARG A 170 18.81 -41.75 9.85
C ARG A 170 18.29 -40.33 9.66
N LEU A 171 18.16 -39.57 10.74
CA LEU A 171 17.74 -38.17 10.71
C LEU A 171 18.87 -37.27 11.23
N LEU A 172 19.24 -36.28 10.44
CA LEU A 172 20.08 -35.17 10.85
C LEU A 172 19.21 -34.10 11.51
N VAL A 173 19.55 -33.72 12.74
CA VAL A 173 18.86 -32.70 13.53
C VAL A 173 19.82 -31.56 13.80
N ALA A 174 19.39 -30.33 13.55
CA ALA A 174 20.13 -29.14 13.94
C ALA A 174 19.30 -28.26 14.87
N SER A 175 19.98 -27.71 15.88
CA SER A 175 19.44 -26.77 16.85
C SER A 175 20.01 -25.38 16.58
N GLY A 176 19.12 -24.44 16.30
CA GLY A 176 19.42 -23.02 16.10
C GLY A 176 18.73 -22.14 17.15
N THR A 177 19.24 -20.94 17.37
CA THR A 177 18.54 -19.90 18.14
C THR A 177 17.46 -19.27 17.26
N LEU A 178 16.25 -19.11 17.82
CA LEU A 178 15.25 -18.25 17.18
C LEU A 178 15.69 -16.79 17.35
N ASN A 179 16.38 -16.25 16.36
CA ASN A 179 16.83 -14.86 16.39
C ASN A 179 15.67 -13.93 15.99
N VAL A 180 15.59 -12.78 16.66
CA VAL A 180 14.70 -11.69 16.23
C VAL A 180 15.20 -11.18 14.87
N PRO A 181 14.31 -10.85 13.92
CA PRO A 181 14.72 -10.35 12.61
C PRO A 181 15.70 -9.20 12.74
N GLY A 182 16.76 -9.20 11.92
CA GLY A 182 17.86 -8.22 11.94
C GLY A 182 17.48 -6.80 11.52
N ILE A 183 16.23 -6.38 11.71
CA ILE A 183 15.84 -4.98 11.61
C ILE A 183 16.51 -4.28 12.80
N SER A 184 17.49 -3.42 12.57
CA SER A 184 18.23 -2.75 13.64
C SER A 184 17.27 -2.08 14.64
N THR A 185 17.23 -2.59 15.86
CA THR A 185 16.47 -2.01 16.96
C THR A 185 17.26 -0.84 17.54
N GLY A 186 16.84 0.38 17.20
CA GLY A 186 17.34 1.57 17.92
C GLY A 186 16.83 1.61 19.36
N GLU A 187 17.40 2.49 20.18
CA GLU A 187 17.10 2.62 21.62
C GLU A 187 15.61 2.79 21.97
N ASN A 188 14.79 3.26 21.03
CA ASN A 188 13.36 3.56 21.24
C ASN A 188 12.39 2.56 20.61
N ARG A 189 12.89 1.45 20.04
CA ARG A 189 12.08 0.42 19.40
C ARG A 189 12.34 -0.93 20.02
N SER A 190 11.28 -1.69 20.24
CA SER A 190 11.36 -3.09 20.61
C SER A 190 10.69 -3.98 19.57
N LEU A 191 11.24 -5.16 19.37
CA LEU A 191 10.71 -6.22 18.53
C LEU A 191 10.46 -7.45 19.39
N LEU A 192 9.31 -8.10 19.20
CA LEU A 192 8.96 -9.35 19.86
C LEU A 192 8.58 -10.37 18.78
N VAL A 193 9.00 -11.61 18.97
CA VAL A 193 8.50 -12.76 18.22
C VAL A 193 7.56 -13.54 19.14
N VAL A 194 6.32 -13.73 18.71
CA VAL A 194 5.30 -14.44 19.46
C VAL A 194 4.80 -15.66 18.69
N ASP A 195 4.38 -16.71 19.39
CA ASP A 195 3.68 -17.85 18.81
C ASP A 195 2.18 -17.55 18.60
N SER A 196 1.46 -18.52 18.03
CA SER A 196 0.02 -18.45 17.78
C SER A 196 -0.83 -18.43 19.05
N ALA A 197 -0.24 -18.71 20.22
CA ALA A 197 -0.89 -18.59 21.53
C ALA A 197 -0.62 -17.21 22.18
N GLY A 198 0.22 -16.37 21.58
CA GLY A 198 0.63 -15.07 22.12
C GLY A 198 1.76 -15.17 23.16
N THR A 199 2.48 -16.29 23.21
CA THR A 199 3.67 -16.46 24.05
C THR A 199 4.87 -15.76 23.40
N VAL A 200 5.58 -14.91 24.14
CA VAL A 200 6.83 -14.30 23.66
C VAL A 200 7.94 -15.35 23.63
N LEU A 201 8.48 -15.60 22.44
CA LEU A 201 9.54 -16.56 22.17
C LEU A 201 10.92 -15.92 22.09
N ALA A 202 10.99 -14.71 21.54
CA ALA A 202 12.20 -13.91 21.44
C ALA A 202 11.87 -12.41 21.53
N SER A 203 12.81 -11.59 21.99
CA SER A 203 12.66 -10.14 22.12
C SER A 203 13.98 -9.44 21.85
N ASP A 204 13.91 -8.27 21.21
CA ASP A 204 15.04 -7.39 20.97
C ASP A 204 14.65 -5.92 21.27
N GLY A 205 15.63 -5.11 21.69
CA GLY A 205 15.43 -3.75 22.19
C GLY A 205 15.03 -3.67 23.68
N PRO A 206 14.46 -2.54 24.14
CA PRO A 206 14.13 -2.32 25.55
C PRO A 206 13.23 -3.42 26.13
N PRO A 207 13.36 -3.77 27.43
CA PRO A 207 12.64 -4.88 28.04
C PRO A 207 11.13 -4.56 28.18
N VAL A 208 10.36 -4.86 27.14
CA VAL A 208 8.92 -4.57 27.07
C VAL A 208 8.02 -5.80 27.16
N ALA A 209 8.58 -7.01 27.02
CA ALA A 209 7.81 -8.26 26.93
C ALA A 209 6.88 -8.49 28.15
N ARG A 210 7.22 -7.93 29.32
CA ARG A 210 6.44 -8.07 30.56
C ARG A 210 5.35 -7.00 30.74
N THR A 211 5.29 -5.99 29.86
CA THR A 211 4.33 -4.89 29.97
C THR A 211 2.90 -5.35 29.64
N SER A 212 1.90 -4.66 30.21
CA SER A 212 0.48 -4.96 29.95
C SER A 212 0.11 -4.80 28.48
N TRP A 213 0.66 -3.78 27.81
CA TRP A 213 0.41 -3.55 26.40
C TRP A 213 1.05 -4.60 25.50
N ALA A 214 2.24 -5.12 25.83
CA ALA A 214 2.87 -6.18 25.05
C ALA A 214 2.03 -7.47 25.09
N LYS A 215 1.43 -7.78 26.26
CA LYS A 215 0.48 -8.89 26.39
C LYS A 215 -0.79 -8.66 25.55
N GLN A 216 -1.32 -7.43 25.53
CA GLN A 216 -2.47 -7.09 24.69
C GLN A 216 -2.14 -7.24 23.20
N ALA A 217 -0.97 -6.76 22.78
CA ALA A 217 -0.49 -6.89 21.41
C ALA A 217 -0.29 -8.35 21.00
N ALA A 218 0.31 -9.17 21.86
CA ALA A 218 0.49 -10.60 21.61
C ALA A 218 -0.84 -11.34 21.48
N ARG A 219 -1.83 -11.04 22.34
CA ARG A 219 -3.18 -11.59 22.23
C ARG A 219 -3.90 -11.17 20.94
N THR A 220 -3.74 -9.91 20.55
CA THR A 220 -4.35 -9.38 19.32
C THR A 220 -3.71 -10.01 18.08
N ALA A 221 -2.38 -10.15 18.06
CA ALA A 221 -1.69 -10.84 16.98
C ALA A 221 -2.10 -12.32 16.89
N ALA A 222 -2.23 -13.00 18.04
CA ALA A 222 -2.69 -14.39 18.10
C ALA A 222 -4.14 -14.55 17.61
N SER A 223 -5.06 -13.67 18.01
CA SER A 223 -6.45 -13.70 17.53
C SER A 223 -6.57 -13.42 16.04
N ASP A 224 -5.70 -12.55 15.53
CA ASP A 224 -5.73 -12.12 14.15
C ASP A 224 -4.98 -13.08 13.22
N PHE A 225 -4.14 -13.96 13.76
CA PHE A 225 -3.29 -14.88 13.01
C PHE A 225 -4.05 -15.71 11.95
N THR A 226 -5.33 -16.01 12.20
CA THR A 226 -6.19 -16.79 11.31
C THR A 226 -6.96 -15.94 10.28
N ARG A 227 -6.88 -14.60 10.33
CA ARG A 227 -7.57 -13.74 9.38
C ARG A 227 -7.00 -13.89 7.98
N THR A 228 -7.88 -13.81 7.00
CA THR A 228 -7.51 -13.81 5.58
C THR A 228 -6.69 -12.56 5.26
N PRO A 229 -5.52 -12.69 4.61
CA PRO A 229 -4.72 -11.57 4.17
C PRO A 229 -5.47 -10.65 3.19
N GLU A 230 -5.12 -9.37 3.18
CA GLU A 230 -5.65 -8.42 2.18
C GLU A 230 -5.04 -8.70 0.79
N PRO A 231 -5.84 -8.68 -0.29
CA PRO A 231 -5.33 -8.84 -1.65
C PRO A 231 -4.25 -7.80 -2.00
N GLY A 232 -3.06 -8.26 -2.41
CA GLY A 232 -1.93 -7.39 -2.74
C GLY A 232 -1.17 -6.82 -1.53
N GLY A 233 -1.54 -7.22 -0.31
CA GLY A 233 -0.87 -6.87 0.93
C GLY A 233 0.20 -7.87 1.38
N HIS A 234 0.54 -7.82 2.66
CA HIS A 234 1.41 -8.82 3.30
C HIS A 234 0.74 -10.21 3.25
N PRO A 235 1.48 -11.30 2.95
CA PRO A 235 0.91 -12.64 2.80
C PRO A 235 0.32 -13.26 4.08
N GLY A 236 0.57 -12.70 5.26
CA GLY A 236 -0.01 -13.13 6.53
C GLY A 236 -0.96 -12.09 7.13
N ALA A 237 -1.61 -12.42 8.25
CA ALA A 237 -2.38 -11.45 9.01
C ALA A 237 -1.47 -10.32 9.54
N SER A 238 -1.89 -9.07 9.41
CA SER A 238 -1.13 -7.91 9.89
C SER A 238 -2.05 -6.80 10.35
N GLY A 239 -1.57 -5.97 11.28
CA GLY A 239 -2.33 -4.84 11.79
C GLY A 239 -1.52 -3.95 12.72
N HIS A 240 -2.20 -3.02 13.36
CA HIS A 240 -1.62 -2.09 14.32
C HIS A 240 -2.61 -1.74 15.43
N LEU A 241 -2.10 -1.33 16.57
CA LEU A 241 -2.89 -0.82 17.68
C LEU A 241 -2.13 0.25 18.46
N MET A 242 -2.88 1.18 19.05
CA MET A 242 -2.32 2.17 19.96
C MET A 242 -2.47 1.68 21.39
N ALA A 243 -1.35 1.51 22.09
CA ALA A 243 -1.33 1.12 23.49
C ALA A 243 -1.15 2.34 24.40
N ARG A 244 -1.94 2.43 25.47
CA ARG A 244 -1.72 3.37 26.56
C ARG A 244 -0.79 2.75 27.59
N THR A 245 0.28 3.46 27.94
CA THR A 245 1.16 3.06 29.04
C THR A 245 0.60 3.67 30.33
N GLY A 246 0.34 2.88 31.37
CA GLY A 246 -0.24 3.39 32.62
C GLY A 246 0.71 4.33 33.37
N GLY A 247 0.17 5.41 33.94
CA GLY A 247 0.84 6.28 34.93
C GLY A 247 0.87 7.78 34.59
N ASP A 248 0.90 8.16 33.31
CA ASP A 248 0.91 9.56 32.90
C ASP A 248 0.27 9.69 31.51
N GLY A 249 -0.68 10.63 31.37
CA GLY A 249 -1.65 10.67 30.27
C GLY A 249 -1.07 10.87 28.86
N ASP A 250 0.22 11.19 28.77
CA ASP A 250 0.87 11.66 27.53
C ASP A 250 1.77 10.63 26.84
N ARG A 251 2.04 9.47 27.46
CA ARG A 251 2.93 8.44 26.87
C ARG A 251 2.15 7.30 26.21
N ARG A 252 2.07 7.38 24.89
CA ARG A 252 1.43 6.36 24.02
C ARG A 252 2.48 5.52 23.30
N THR A 253 2.16 4.26 23.07
CA THR A 253 3.03 3.31 22.36
C THR A 253 2.31 2.86 21.11
N ALA A 254 2.84 3.20 19.94
CA ALA A 254 2.36 2.69 18.67
C ALA A 254 2.89 1.28 18.47
N VAL A 255 2.01 0.33 18.20
CA VAL A 255 2.36 -1.09 18.02
C VAL A 255 1.89 -1.56 16.66
N GLY A 256 2.76 -2.25 15.93
CA GLY A 256 2.43 -2.98 14.70
C GLY A 256 2.68 -4.47 14.88
N TYR A 257 1.91 -5.32 14.21
CA TYR A 257 2.12 -6.77 14.24
C TYR A 257 1.89 -7.36 12.85
N ALA A 258 2.61 -8.44 12.55
CA ALA A 258 2.41 -9.22 11.33
C ALA A 258 2.81 -10.68 11.53
N ALA A 259 2.02 -11.59 10.98
CA ALA A 259 2.26 -13.02 10.97
C ALA A 259 3.37 -13.36 9.97
N ALA A 260 4.34 -14.18 10.38
CA ALA A 260 5.37 -14.72 9.49
C ALA A 260 4.81 -15.81 8.56
N GLY A 261 3.60 -16.34 8.80
CA GLY A 261 3.05 -17.50 8.09
C GLY A 261 1.66 -17.32 7.48
N ARG A 262 1.47 -18.09 6.38
CA ARG A 262 0.26 -18.44 5.60
C ARG A 262 -0.19 -17.52 4.44
N ALA A 263 0.62 -17.47 3.38
CA ALA A 263 0.06 -17.27 2.04
C ALA A 263 -0.82 -18.51 1.68
N PRO A 264 -2.07 -18.33 1.22
CA PRO A 264 -2.89 -19.44 0.75
C PRO A 264 -2.20 -20.18 -0.42
N GLY A 265 -1.96 -21.49 -0.28
CA GLY A 265 -1.42 -22.35 -1.34
C GLY A 265 0.11 -22.51 -1.40
N GLU A 266 0.88 -21.89 -0.49
CA GLU A 266 2.35 -22.10 -0.41
C GLU A 266 2.74 -23.13 0.64
N ASN A 267 3.57 -24.11 0.25
CA ASN A 267 4.21 -25.06 1.15
C ASN A 267 5.55 -24.47 1.66
N SER A 268 5.50 -23.69 2.74
CA SER A 268 6.71 -23.28 3.48
C SER A 268 6.85 -24.13 4.74
N PRO A 269 7.96 -24.86 4.92
CA PRO A 269 8.23 -25.64 6.13
C PRO A 269 8.17 -24.78 7.40
N ALA A 270 8.61 -23.52 7.33
CA ALA A 270 8.54 -22.58 8.46
C ALA A 270 7.15 -21.95 8.65
N GLY A 271 6.31 -21.93 7.61
CA GLY A 271 4.98 -21.33 7.63
C GLY A 271 4.01 -21.96 8.64
N GLY A 272 4.27 -23.21 9.05
CA GLY A 272 3.49 -23.93 10.07
C GLY A 272 3.77 -23.55 11.52
N LEU A 273 4.83 -22.76 11.80
CA LEU A 273 5.27 -22.46 13.18
C LEU A 273 4.39 -21.46 13.94
N GLY A 274 3.39 -20.85 13.29
CA GLY A 274 2.45 -19.96 13.98
C GLY A 274 3.04 -18.62 14.43
N LEU A 275 4.17 -18.19 13.86
CA LEU A 275 4.93 -17.05 14.39
C LEU A 275 4.38 -15.70 13.93
N SER A 276 4.41 -14.70 14.81
CA SER A 276 4.14 -13.30 14.49
C SER A 276 5.24 -12.38 15.06
N VAL A 277 5.54 -11.33 14.32
CA VAL A 277 6.46 -10.26 14.74
C VAL A 277 5.65 -9.07 15.21
N ILE A 278 6.00 -8.54 16.37
CA ILE A 278 5.40 -7.33 16.95
C ILE A 278 6.50 -6.28 17.05
N THR A 279 6.22 -5.07 16.61
CA THR A 279 7.10 -3.92 16.79
C THR A 279 6.40 -2.82 17.55
N SER A 280 7.14 -2.06 18.34
CA SER A 280 6.59 -0.96 19.11
C SER A 280 7.54 0.21 19.26
N VAL A 281 6.98 1.42 19.21
CA VAL A 281 7.71 2.68 19.39
C VAL A 281 6.92 3.61 20.31
N LYS A 282 7.62 4.33 21.18
CA LYS A 282 7.03 5.38 22.02
C LYS A 282 6.75 6.62 21.18
N VAL A 283 5.52 7.13 21.26
CA VAL A 283 5.08 8.36 20.61
C VAL A 283 5.05 9.46 21.65
N THR A 284 5.88 10.49 21.49
CA THR A 284 5.81 11.72 22.28
C THR A 284 4.83 12.69 21.65
N GLY A 285 3.91 13.26 22.43
CA GLY A 285 2.95 14.24 21.94
C GLY A 285 3.63 15.50 21.37
N ASP A 286 3.15 15.98 20.22
CA ASP A 286 3.52 17.29 19.68
C ASP A 286 2.43 18.32 20.06
N PRO A 287 2.76 19.43 20.77
CA PRO A 287 1.80 20.42 21.27
C PRO A 287 1.12 21.29 20.20
N ALA A 288 1.44 21.13 18.91
CA ALA A 288 0.87 21.95 17.83
C ALA A 288 -0.64 21.73 17.55
N ALA A 289 -1.25 20.69 18.15
CA ALA A 289 -2.62 20.23 17.86
C ALA A 289 -3.77 21.20 18.26
N VAL A 290 -3.48 22.25 19.04
CA VAL A 290 -4.53 23.15 19.57
C VAL A 290 -5.01 24.19 18.53
N ARG A 291 -4.28 24.42 17.44
CA ARG A 291 -4.51 25.57 16.54
C ARG A 291 -5.58 25.34 15.47
N THR A 292 -5.89 24.09 15.13
CA THR A 292 -6.78 23.68 14.02
C THR A 292 -8.24 23.48 14.44
N GLN A 293 -8.51 23.14 15.70
CA GLN A 293 -9.88 23.02 16.23
C GLN A 293 -10.64 24.35 16.13
N ALA A 294 -9.96 25.48 16.37
CA ALA A 294 -10.53 26.81 16.20
C ALA A 294 -10.93 27.09 14.73
N PHE A 295 -10.17 26.56 13.77
CA PHE A 295 -10.43 26.79 12.34
C PHE A 295 -11.73 26.12 11.87
N GLY A 296 -11.97 24.86 12.25
CA GLY A 296 -13.20 24.15 11.88
C GLY A 296 -14.46 24.85 12.42
N LEU A 297 -14.42 25.31 13.67
CA LEU A 297 -15.51 26.06 14.31
C LEU A 297 -15.73 27.43 13.65
N VAL A 298 -14.67 28.16 13.34
CA VAL A 298 -14.76 29.46 12.64
C VAL A 298 -15.34 29.27 11.23
N ALA A 299 -14.83 28.30 10.46
CA ALA A 299 -15.31 28.03 9.11
C ALA A 299 -16.80 27.63 9.09
N ALA A 300 -17.23 26.79 10.03
CA ALA A 300 -18.63 26.41 10.20
C ALA A 300 -19.48 27.61 10.64
N GLY A 301 -19.00 28.43 11.58
CA GLY A 301 -19.67 29.64 12.05
C GLY A 301 -19.90 30.65 10.92
N VAL A 302 -18.90 30.88 10.07
CA VAL A 302 -19.03 31.74 8.88
C VAL A 302 -20.09 31.18 7.92
N LEU A 303 -20.12 29.87 7.69
CA LEU A 303 -21.14 29.26 6.84
C LEU A 303 -22.55 29.40 7.42
N LEU A 304 -22.72 29.24 8.73
CA LEU A 304 -24.02 29.44 9.40
C LEU A 304 -24.54 30.87 9.20
N VAL A 305 -23.69 31.86 9.38
CA VAL A 305 -24.05 33.27 9.15
C VAL A 305 -24.44 33.49 7.69
N LEU A 306 -23.65 32.98 6.74
CA LEU A 306 -23.97 33.07 5.31
C LEU A 306 -25.28 32.36 4.96
N ALA A 307 -25.54 31.19 5.52
CA ALA A 307 -26.77 30.44 5.30
C ALA A 307 -28.00 31.24 5.76
N LEU A 308 -27.94 31.85 6.94
CA LEU A 308 -29.01 32.70 7.45
C LEU A 308 -29.21 33.95 6.59
N VAL A 309 -28.13 34.62 6.20
CA VAL A 309 -28.17 35.82 5.35
C VAL A 309 -28.76 35.49 3.97
N VAL A 310 -28.27 34.44 3.29
CA VAL A 310 -28.75 34.03 1.97
C VAL A 310 -30.23 33.66 2.04
N THR A 311 -30.63 32.87 3.04
CA THR A 311 -32.03 32.45 3.20
C THR A 311 -32.92 33.67 3.47
N TRP A 312 -32.51 34.58 4.34
CA TRP A 312 -33.24 35.82 4.62
C TRP A 312 -33.40 36.70 3.37
N VAL A 313 -32.33 36.87 2.57
CA VAL A 313 -32.37 37.61 1.31
C VAL A 313 -33.35 36.96 0.32
N LEU A 314 -33.31 35.64 0.14
CA LEU A 314 -34.22 34.92 -0.75
C LEU A 314 -35.68 34.98 -0.30
N MET A 315 -35.93 34.84 1.00
CA MET A 315 -37.28 35.00 1.56
C MET A 315 -37.83 36.41 1.31
N ARG A 316 -37.00 37.45 1.48
CA ARG A 316 -37.41 38.86 1.34
C ARG A 316 -37.61 39.28 -0.11
N THR A 317 -36.79 38.77 -1.03
CA THR A 317 -36.74 39.23 -2.43
C THR A 317 -37.51 38.34 -3.42
N VAL A 318 -37.68 37.05 -3.10
CA VAL A 318 -38.35 36.08 -3.98
C VAL A 318 -39.67 35.61 -3.36
N GLN A 319 -39.62 35.00 -2.16
CA GLN A 319 -40.80 34.35 -1.58
C GLN A 319 -41.90 35.34 -1.17
N ARG A 320 -41.57 36.39 -0.41
CA ARG A 320 -42.56 37.36 0.07
C ARG A 320 -43.29 38.08 -1.08
N PRO A 321 -42.60 38.62 -2.11
CA PRO A 321 -43.28 39.26 -3.24
C PRO A 321 -44.17 38.29 -4.02
N LEU A 322 -43.73 37.06 -4.22
CA LEU A 322 -44.46 36.03 -4.96
C LEU A 322 -45.75 35.61 -4.24
N LEU A 323 -45.70 35.43 -2.92
CA LEU A 323 -46.90 35.18 -2.09
C LEU A 323 -47.87 36.36 -2.14
N GLN A 324 -47.37 37.59 -2.07
CA GLN A 324 -48.22 38.77 -2.15
C GLN A 324 -48.84 38.93 -3.55
N LEU A 325 -48.11 38.66 -4.62
CA LEU A 325 -48.65 38.64 -5.99
C LEU A 325 -49.73 37.58 -6.16
N TYR A 326 -49.55 36.40 -5.59
CA TYR A 326 -50.59 35.37 -5.56
C TYR A 326 -51.87 35.88 -4.87
N LEU A 327 -51.75 36.51 -3.70
CA LEU A 327 -52.90 37.08 -2.99
C LEU A 327 -53.59 38.20 -3.80
N GLU A 328 -52.82 39.10 -4.42
CA GLU A 328 -53.35 40.19 -5.24
C GLU A 328 -54.03 39.68 -6.52
N SER A 329 -53.42 38.71 -7.21
CA SER A 329 -54.03 38.09 -8.39
C SER A 329 -55.31 37.33 -8.05
N ARG A 330 -55.36 36.66 -6.90
CA ARG A 330 -56.56 35.94 -6.42
C ARG A 330 -57.70 36.90 -6.10
N ARG A 331 -57.38 38.05 -5.48
CA ARG A 331 -58.33 39.14 -5.20
C ARG A 331 -58.97 39.65 -6.49
N LEU A 332 -58.13 40.03 -7.46
CA LEU A 332 -58.58 40.50 -8.78
C LEU A 332 -59.36 39.43 -9.55
N GLY A 333 -58.90 38.17 -9.52
CA GLY A 333 -59.59 37.05 -10.15
C GLY A 333 -60.96 36.75 -9.55
N ARG A 334 -61.22 37.15 -8.30
CA ARG A 334 -62.56 37.10 -7.69
C ARG A 334 -63.46 38.25 -8.09
N GLY A 335 -62.90 39.39 -8.51
CA GLY A 335 -63.63 40.59 -8.91
C GLY A 335 -63.65 41.68 -7.84
N GLU A 336 -62.81 41.57 -6.81
CA GLU A 336 -62.66 42.60 -5.78
C GLU A 336 -61.78 43.75 -6.31
N LEU A 337 -62.41 44.84 -6.77
CA LEU A 337 -61.75 45.96 -7.45
C LEU A 337 -61.58 47.22 -6.58
N ASP A 338 -62.01 47.18 -5.32
CA ASP A 338 -62.20 48.37 -4.47
C ASP A 338 -60.91 49.12 -4.10
N ARG A 339 -59.75 48.45 -4.15
CA ARG A 339 -58.45 49.02 -3.78
C ARG A 339 -57.34 48.76 -4.80
N PRO A 340 -56.34 49.65 -4.93
CA PRO A 340 -55.20 49.45 -5.83
C PRO A 340 -54.36 48.21 -5.47
N VAL A 341 -53.68 47.67 -6.48
CA VAL A 341 -52.67 46.62 -6.34
C VAL A 341 -51.45 47.22 -5.65
N ARG A 342 -50.89 46.49 -4.68
CA ARG A 342 -49.69 46.94 -3.96
C ARG A 342 -48.52 47.16 -4.91
N ARG A 343 -47.71 48.19 -4.63
CA ARG A 343 -46.44 48.40 -5.34
C ARG A 343 -45.41 47.39 -4.85
N PHE A 344 -44.83 46.63 -5.77
CA PHE A 344 -43.80 45.64 -5.47
C PHE A 344 -42.39 46.18 -5.71
N ARG A 345 -41.44 45.75 -4.87
CA ARG A 345 -40.01 45.98 -5.08
C ARG A 345 -39.40 44.83 -5.90
N GLY A 346 -38.49 45.15 -6.81
CA GLY A 346 -37.84 44.17 -7.69
C GLY A 346 -38.44 44.13 -9.10
N ARG A 347 -37.62 43.78 -10.10
CA ARG A 347 -37.97 43.93 -11.52
C ARG A 347 -39.16 43.08 -11.95
N GLU A 348 -39.12 41.77 -11.71
CA GLU A 348 -40.17 40.85 -12.14
C GLU A 348 -41.48 41.06 -11.36
N PRO A 349 -41.48 41.19 -10.02
CA PRO A 349 -42.71 41.45 -9.28
C PRO A 349 -43.36 42.80 -9.57
N ALA A 350 -42.56 43.86 -9.77
CA ALA A 350 -43.09 45.18 -10.13
C ALA A 350 -43.77 45.17 -11.51
N ARG A 351 -43.21 44.44 -12.48
CA ARG A 351 -43.80 44.26 -13.81
C ARG A 351 -45.15 43.56 -13.75
N ILE A 352 -45.24 42.46 -13.00
CA ILE A 352 -46.50 41.71 -12.82
C ILE A 352 -47.52 42.58 -12.05
N GLY A 353 -47.11 43.26 -10.98
CA GLY A 353 -48.00 44.13 -10.21
C GLY A 353 -48.55 45.31 -11.02
N ALA A 354 -47.72 45.94 -11.85
CA ALA A 354 -48.15 47.00 -12.76
C ALA A 354 -49.13 46.50 -13.82
N ALA A 355 -48.90 45.30 -14.36
CA ALA A 355 -49.84 44.62 -15.26
C ALA A 355 -51.18 44.32 -14.58
N LEU A 356 -51.15 43.80 -13.36
CA LEU A 356 -52.36 43.55 -12.55
C LEU A 356 -53.14 44.85 -12.26
N GLU A 357 -52.47 45.96 -11.96
CA GLU A 357 -53.15 47.26 -11.76
C GLU A 357 -53.75 47.82 -13.06
N SER A 358 -53.12 47.58 -14.22
CA SER A 358 -53.71 47.94 -15.51
C SER A 358 -54.95 47.08 -15.81
N LEU A 359 -54.91 45.79 -15.50
CA LEU A 359 -56.05 44.89 -15.65
C LEU A 359 -57.21 45.27 -14.71
N ARG A 360 -56.91 45.69 -13.48
CA ARG A 360 -57.90 46.24 -12.54
C ARG A 360 -58.63 47.43 -13.14
N ARG A 361 -57.87 48.41 -13.66
CA ARG A 361 -58.42 49.61 -14.30
C ARG A 361 -59.25 49.30 -15.54
N GLN A 362 -58.81 48.36 -16.37
CA GLN A 362 -59.59 47.89 -17.52
C GLN A 362 -60.92 47.24 -17.10
N SER A 363 -60.93 46.53 -15.97
CA SER A 363 -62.15 45.94 -15.41
C SER A 363 -63.13 47.00 -14.89
N LEU A 364 -62.64 48.22 -14.60
CA LEU A 364 -63.44 49.39 -14.23
C LEU A 364 -63.86 50.26 -15.45
N GLY A 365 -63.46 49.88 -16.67
CA GLY A 365 -63.83 50.57 -17.91
C GLY A 365 -62.72 51.38 -18.57
N ASP A 366 -61.51 51.45 -17.99
CA ASP A 366 -60.39 52.15 -18.64
C ASP A 366 -59.88 51.42 -19.89
N ARG A 367 -59.29 52.18 -20.82
CA ARG A 367 -58.65 51.60 -22.01
C ARG A 367 -57.36 50.83 -21.66
N PRO A 368 -57.01 49.79 -22.43
CA PRO A 368 -55.75 49.08 -22.24
C PRO A 368 -54.57 50.02 -22.41
N THR A 369 -53.81 50.20 -21.33
CA THR A 369 -52.59 51.00 -21.32
C THR A 369 -51.38 50.08 -21.39
N ARG A 370 -50.46 50.33 -22.32
CA ARG A 370 -49.16 49.64 -22.33
C ARG A 370 -48.44 49.97 -21.03
N THR A 371 -48.24 48.98 -20.17
CA THR A 371 -47.49 49.19 -18.93
C THR A 371 -46.07 49.60 -19.28
N GLY A 372 -45.64 50.77 -18.81
CA GLY A 372 -44.29 51.25 -19.06
C GLY A 372 -43.28 50.22 -18.53
N ARG A 373 -42.20 49.96 -19.29
CA ARG A 373 -41.08 49.14 -18.79
C ARG A 373 -40.61 49.76 -17.48
N ALA A 374 -40.84 49.08 -16.36
CA ALA A 374 -40.27 49.48 -15.07
C ALA A 374 -38.74 49.57 -15.25
N ARG A 375 -38.23 50.79 -15.39
CA ARG A 375 -36.80 51.09 -15.54
C ARG A 375 -36.22 51.24 -14.14
N GLY A 376 -35.28 50.36 -13.81
CA GLY A 376 -34.50 50.42 -12.56
C GLY A 376 -34.99 49.43 -11.49
N GLY A 377 -34.28 48.31 -11.35
CA GLY A 377 -34.49 47.37 -10.25
C GLY A 377 -33.60 46.14 -10.37
N PHE A 378 -32.98 45.75 -9.27
CA PHE A 378 -32.24 44.48 -9.16
C PHE A 378 -33.24 43.32 -9.33
N GLY A 379 -33.02 42.47 -10.34
CA GLY A 379 -33.93 41.37 -10.68
C GLY A 379 -33.69 40.14 -9.83
N THR A 380 -34.68 39.24 -9.76
CA THR A 380 -34.58 37.98 -8.98
C THR A 380 -33.41 37.10 -9.42
N ARG A 381 -33.06 37.14 -10.72
CA ARG A 381 -31.84 36.50 -11.26
C ARG A 381 -30.56 37.08 -10.65
N GLY A 382 -30.48 38.41 -10.52
CA GLY A 382 -29.33 39.08 -9.91
C GLY A 382 -29.14 38.65 -8.46
N THR A 383 -30.23 38.53 -7.71
CA THR A 383 -30.19 38.06 -6.32
C THR A 383 -29.63 36.64 -6.22
N VAL A 384 -30.10 35.70 -7.05
CA VAL A 384 -29.60 34.33 -7.00
C VAL A 384 -28.14 34.23 -7.43
N ILE A 385 -27.69 35.05 -8.40
CA ILE A 385 -26.28 35.12 -8.77
C ILE A 385 -25.44 35.64 -7.59
N VAL A 386 -25.86 36.72 -6.92
CA VAL A 386 -25.14 37.25 -5.75
C VAL A 386 -25.09 36.24 -4.61
N CYS A 387 -26.20 35.54 -4.31
CA CYS A 387 -26.20 34.46 -3.33
C CYS A 387 -25.22 33.34 -3.71
N GLY A 388 -25.18 32.96 -4.99
CA GLY A 388 -24.22 31.97 -5.49
C GLY A 388 -22.76 32.43 -5.33
N VAL A 389 -22.46 33.68 -5.69
CA VAL A 389 -21.13 34.27 -5.53
C VAL A 389 -20.71 34.33 -4.06
N LEU A 390 -21.61 34.69 -3.15
CA LEU A 390 -21.32 34.70 -1.70
C LEU A 390 -20.99 33.30 -1.16
N LEU A 391 -21.75 32.28 -1.57
CA LEU A 391 -21.46 30.89 -1.17
C LEU A 391 -20.16 30.37 -1.79
N LEU A 392 -19.88 30.73 -3.05
CA LEU A 392 -18.60 30.40 -3.71
C LEU A 392 -17.42 31.13 -3.06
N ALA A 393 -17.59 32.36 -2.59
CA ALA A 393 -16.56 33.10 -1.89
C ALA A 393 -16.15 32.42 -0.57
N TRP A 394 -17.05 31.68 0.06
CA TRP A 394 -16.72 30.82 1.20
C TRP A 394 -16.08 29.48 0.77
N ALA A 395 -16.60 28.83 -0.27
CA ALA A 395 -16.16 27.50 -0.67
C ALA A 395 -14.82 27.49 -1.44
N ALA A 396 -14.55 28.51 -2.27
CA ALA A 396 -13.36 28.54 -3.13
C ALA A 396 -12.04 28.62 -2.34
N PRO A 397 -11.91 29.42 -1.26
CA PRO A 397 -10.72 29.39 -0.41
C PRO A 397 -10.48 28.02 0.24
N LEU A 398 -11.54 27.33 0.68
CA LEU A 398 -11.46 25.98 1.25
C LEU A 398 -11.01 24.95 0.19
N LEU A 399 -11.47 25.10 -1.05
CA LEU A 399 -11.12 24.22 -2.17
C LEU A 399 -9.72 24.44 -2.75
N LEU A 400 -9.18 25.66 -2.66
CA LEU A 400 -7.97 26.02 -3.40
C LEU A 400 -6.80 26.52 -2.54
N LEU A 401 -7.05 27.16 -1.40
CA LEU A 401 -6.03 27.95 -0.70
C LEU A 401 -5.71 27.45 0.72
N LEU A 402 -6.73 27.05 1.47
CA LEU A 402 -6.59 26.74 2.90
C LEU A 402 -6.10 25.31 3.11
N ASN A 403 -5.25 25.11 4.13
CA ASN A 403 -4.71 23.82 4.57
C ASN A 403 -4.04 22.97 3.47
N ARG A 404 -3.37 23.61 2.49
CA ARG A 404 -2.62 22.90 1.44
C ARG A 404 -1.36 22.26 2.02
N ALA A 405 -1.27 20.94 1.94
CA ALA A 405 -0.11 20.19 2.40
C ALA A 405 0.98 20.20 1.31
N GLY A 406 1.79 21.27 1.31
CA GLY A 406 2.91 21.48 0.39
C GLY A 406 4.25 21.00 0.96
N GLY A 407 5.36 21.62 0.53
CA GLY A 407 6.70 21.31 1.05
C GLY A 407 6.90 21.61 2.54
N SER A 408 6.00 22.36 3.18
CA SER A 408 6.06 22.76 4.59
C SER A 408 5.47 21.74 5.57
N VAL A 409 5.03 20.56 5.10
CA VAL A 409 4.45 19.52 5.95
C VAL A 409 5.44 19.08 7.04
N THR A 410 4.93 18.95 8.27
CA THR A 410 5.71 18.51 9.42
C THR A 410 5.72 16.99 9.42
N VAL A 411 6.87 16.40 9.08
CA VAL A 411 7.03 14.95 9.11
C VAL A 411 7.74 14.56 10.41
N PRO A 412 7.13 13.69 11.25
CA PRO A 412 7.79 13.17 12.43
C PRO A 412 9.14 12.54 12.07
N LYS A 413 10.18 12.85 12.84
CA LYS A 413 11.53 12.26 12.66
C LYS A 413 11.49 10.74 12.64
N GLN A 414 10.56 10.14 13.40
CA GLN A 414 10.33 8.71 13.42
C GLN A 414 9.99 8.13 12.03
N LEU A 415 9.22 8.83 11.20
CA LEU A 415 8.87 8.34 9.85
C LEU A 415 10.07 8.38 8.90
N VAL A 416 10.93 9.39 9.02
CA VAL A 416 12.19 9.48 8.25
C VAL A 416 13.09 8.30 8.59
N GLU A 417 13.23 8.03 9.88
CA GLU A 417 14.06 6.94 10.38
C GLU A 417 13.47 5.56 10.08
N ASP A 418 12.14 5.41 10.11
CA ASP A 418 11.47 4.18 9.68
C ASP A 418 11.68 3.95 8.17
N GLN A 419 11.63 4.99 7.33
CA GLN A 419 11.95 4.89 5.90
C GLN A 419 13.40 4.43 5.67
N ARG A 420 14.36 4.98 6.42
CA ARG A 420 15.77 4.54 6.40
C ARG A 420 15.86 3.03 6.65
N ARG A 421 15.36 2.58 7.80
CA ARG A 421 15.47 1.19 8.24
C ARG A 421 14.81 0.19 7.30
N ARG A 422 13.65 0.53 6.76
CA ARG A 422 12.96 -0.34 5.79
C ARG A 422 13.73 -0.44 4.47
N THR A 423 14.46 0.61 4.10
CA THR A 423 15.39 0.61 2.95
C THR A 423 16.64 -0.21 3.23
N ASP A 424 17.22 -0.10 4.44
CA ASP A 424 18.32 -0.96 4.89
C ASP A 424 17.93 -2.44 4.85
N THR A 425 16.76 -2.77 5.40
CA THR A 425 16.20 -4.13 5.38
C THR A 425 15.96 -4.61 3.94
N ALA A 426 15.64 -3.71 3.00
CA ALA A 426 15.46 -4.07 1.59
C ALA A 426 16.81 -4.36 0.92
N ALA A 427 17.84 -3.54 1.18
CA ALA A 427 19.20 -3.77 0.72
C ALA A 427 19.75 -5.11 1.23
N ASP A 428 19.59 -5.39 2.53
CA ASP A 428 20.05 -6.63 3.13
C ASP A 428 19.34 -7.86 2.57
N ARG A 429 18.04 -7.76 2.31
CA ARG A 429 17.27 -8.85 1.68
C ARG A 429 17.80 -9.16 0.28
N VAL A 430 17.99 -8.15 -0.56
CA VAL A 430 18.53 -8.36 -1.92
C VAL A 430 19.94 -8.95 -1.85
N ARG A 431 20.80 -8.40 -1.00
CA ARG A 431 22.17 -8.87 -0.77
C ARG A 431 22.18 -10.35 -0.35
N LYS A 432 21.34 -10.71 0.63
CA LYS A 432 21.25 -12.08 1.16
C LYS A 432 20.72 -13.04 0.09
N ALA A 433 19.65 -12.69 -0.61
CA ALA A 433 19.08 -13.52 -1.67
C ALA A 433 20.05 -13.80 -2.83
N LEU A 434 20.93 -12.84 -3.14
CA LEU A 434 22.01 -13.02 -4.10
C LEU A 434 23.12 -13.94 -3.56
N ASN A 435 23.58 -13.74 -2.32
CA ASN A 435 24.56 -14.64 -1.69
C ASN A 435 24.02 -16.08 -1.57
N GLU A 436 22.74 -16.25 -1.24
CA GLU A 436 22.06 -17.56 -1.24
C GLU A 436 22.09 -18.18 -2.63
N GLY A 437 21.78 -17.40 -3.67
CA GLY A 437 21.86 -17.91 -5.03
C GLY A 437 23.28 -18.36 -5.39
N TRP A 438 24.29 -17.58 -5.02
CA TRP A 438 25.68 -18.01 -5.20
C TRP A 438 25.99 -19.32 -4.47
N ALA A 439 25.47 -19.50 -3.25
CA ALA A 439 25.65 -20.76 -2.50
C ALA A 439 24.95 -21.95 -3.17
N ASP A 440 23.81 -21.75 -3.85
CA ASP A 440 23.17 -22.79 -4.67
C ASP A 440 24.10 -23.20 -5.82
N VAL A 441 24.65 -22.23 -6.56
CA VAL A 441 25.57 -22.48 -7.68
C VAL A 441 26.86 -23.14 -7.21
N ALA A 442 27.40 -22.73 -6.06
CA ALA A 442 28.56 -23.36 -5.45
C ALA A 442 28.29 -24.82 -5.05
N SER A 443 27.09 -25.12 -4.53
CA SER A 443 26.69 -26.50 -4.24
C SER A 443 26.62 -27.35 -5.51
N VAL A 444 26.12 -26.78 -6.61
CA VAL A 444 26.09 -27.46 -7.91
C VAL A 444 27.52 -27.70 -8.43
N ALA A 445 28.43 -26.74 -8.26
CA ALA A 445 29.83 -26.88 -8.63
C ALA A 445 30.52 -28.05 -7.90
N GLN A 446 30.17 -28.30 -6.63
CA GLN A 446 30.66 -29.47 -5.88
C GLN A 446 30.14 -30.78 -6.48
N ILE A 447 28.86 -30.84 -6.89
CA ILE A 447 28.24 -32.04 -7.48
C ILE A 447 28.85 -32.33 -8.86
N VAL A 448 29.02 -31.30 -9.69
CA VAL A 448 29.66 -31.38 -11.01
C VAL A 448 31.12 -31.82 -10.88
N GLY A 449 31.85 -31.32 -9.87
CA GLY A 449 33.23 -31.75 -9.58
C GLY A 449 33.34 -33.19 -9.07
N ALA A 450 32.27 -33.73 -8.49
CA ALA A 450 32.20 -35.09 -7.95
C ALA A 450 31.80 -36.17 -8.99
N GLY A 451 31.78 -35.83 -10.29
CA GLY A 451 31.49 -36.77 -11.39
C GLY A 451 32.26 -38.10 -11.30
N PRO A 452 31.83 -39.16 -12.00
CA PRO A 452 32.27 -40.53 -11.75
C PRO A 452 33.78 -40.69 -11.93
N LYS A 453 34.53 -40.58 -10.82
CA LYS A 453 35.93 -40.98 -10.76
C LYS A 453 35.97 -42.49 -10.91
N GLU A 454 36.28 -42.98 -12.11
CA GLU A 454 36.69 -44.36 -12.30
C GLU A 454 37.89 -44.63 -11.36
N PRO A 455 37.87 -45.69 -10.54
CA PRO A 455 38.99 -46.00 -9.67
C PRO A 455 40.23 -46.20 -10.55
N ALA A 456 41.33 -45.60 -10.10
CA ALA A 456 42.64 -45.70 -10.72
C ALA A 456 42.91 -47.15 -11.17
N LYS A 457 43.09 -47.33 -12.48
CA LYS A 457 43.70 -48.55 -13.02
C LYS A 457 45.18 -48.46 -12.72
N ASP A 458 45.60 -49.20 -11.69
CA ASP A 458 46.99 -49.60 -11.56
C ASP A 458 47.40 -50.44 -12.77
N ASP A 459 48.55 -50.08 -13.33
CA ASP A 459 49.47 -50.86 -14.16
C ASP A 459 48.88 -51.75 -15.25
N LYS A 460 48.99 -51.30 -16.51
CA LYS A 460 49.95 -51.88 -17.48
C LYS A 460 49.95 -51.14 -18.82
N GLU A 461 51.17 -51.00 -19.32
CA GLU A 461 51.61 -50.21 -20.46
C GLU A 461 51.09 -50.67 -21.83
N ALA A 462 51.06 -49.70 -22.74
CA ALA A 462 51.30 -49.78 -24.18
C ALA A 462 50.36 -50.65 -25.04
N ARG A 463 49.37 -49.98 -25.64
CA ARG A 463 49.05 -49.94 -27.09
C ARG A 463 47.60 -49.48 -27.25
N GLN A 464 47.37 -48.26 -27.76
CA GLN A 464 46.47 -47.98 -28.91
C GLN A 464 46.32 -46.47 -29.21
N GLU A 465 47.38 -45.79 -29.68
CA GLU A 465 47.39 -44.36 -30.08
C GLU A 465 46.49 -43.97 -31.29
N ALA A 466 45.46 -44.75 -31.62
CA ALA A 466 44.43 -44.37 -32.61
C ALA A 466 42.99 -44.66 -32.16
N GLN A 467 42.77 -45.15 -30.92
CA GLN A 467 41.43 -45.29 -30.31
C GLN A 467 41.16 -44.25 -29.21
N ASP A 468 42.19 -43.52 -28.77
CA ASP A 468 42.14 -42.62 -27.61
C ASP A 468 41.39 -41.29 -27.86
N ALA A 469 41.28 -40.83 -29.11
CA ALA A 469 40.50 -39.63 -29.45
C ALA A 469 38.98 -39.88 -29.48
N LYS A 470 38.55 -41.14 -29.67
CA LYS A 470 37.13 -41.52 -29.76
C LYS A 470 36.56 -41.97 -28.41
N ALA A 471 37.41 -42.52 -27.53
CA ALA A 471 37.09 -42.80 -26.13
C ALA A 471 36.96 -41.49 -25.32
N THR A 472 37.95 -40.59 -25.41
CA THR A 472 37.89 -39.27 -24.73
C THR A 472 36.70 -38.40 -25.16
N ALA A 473 36.33 -38.40 -26.44
CA ALA A 473 35.15 -37.67 -26.91
C ALA A 473 33.83 -38.29 -26.40
N LYS A 474 33.78 -39.61 -26.22
CA LYS A 474 32.61 -40.33 -25.69
C LYS A 474 32.45 -40.11 -24.18
N ASP A 475 33.56 -40.08 -23.45
CA ASP A 475 33.57 -39.82 -22.01
C ASP A 475 33.25 -38.34 -21.71
N ALA A 476 33.83 -37.40 -22.48
CA ALA A 476 33.47 -35.98 -22.39
C ALA A 476 31.99 -35.72 -22.73
N ALA A 477 31.41 -36.45 -23.70
CA ALA A 477 29.99 -36.35 -24.03
C ALA A 477 29.09 -36.94 -22.93
N LYS A 478 29.55 -37.98 -22.23
CA LYS A 478 28.86 -38.60 -21.10
C LYS A 478 28.88 -37.69 -19.86
N ASP A 479 30.02 -37.07 -19.58
CA ASP A 479 30.16 -36.10 -18.49
C ASP A 479 29.32 -34.85 -18.75
N ALA A 480 29.31 -34.33 -19.99
CA ALA A 480 28.45 -33.23 -20.37
C ALA A 480 26.94 -33.56 -20.23
N ALA A 481 26.55 -34.83 -20.43
CA ALA A 481 25.17 -35.29 -20.24
C ALA A 481 24.80 -35.43 -18.75
N ALA A 482 25.72 -35.90 -17.92
CA ALA A 482 25.55 -35.96 -16.46
C ALA A 482 25.43 -34.54 -15.88
N ASP A 483 26.32 -33.63 -16.26
CA ASP A 483 26.29 -32.21 -15.87
C ASP A 483 24.96 -31.58 -16.28
N ARG A 484 24.52 -31.80 -17.52
CA ARG A 484 23.23 -31.27 -18.00
C ARG A 484 22.05 -31.72 -17.15
N THR A 485 22.02 -32.97 -16.69
CA THR A 485 20.94 -33.50 -15.85
C THR A 485 20.89 -32.80 -14.49
N VAL A 486 22.06 -32.53 -13.90
CA VAL A 486 22.18 -31.76 -12.66
C VAL A 486 21.69 -30.33 -12.89
N LEU A 487 22.16 -29.66 -13.96
CA LEU A 487 21.76 -28.29 -14.29
C LEU A 487 20.25 -28.15 -14.54
N GLU A 488 19.63 -29.10 -15.24
CA GLU A 488 18.18 -29.11 -15.50
C GLU A 488 17.37 -29.28 -14.20
N THR A 489 17.88 -30.09 -13.27
CA THR A 489 17.28 -30.26 -11.94
C THR A 489 17.40 -28.98 -11.12
N THR A 490 18.59 -28.37 -11.08
CA THR A 490 18.82 -27.09 -10.41
C THR A 490 17.89 -26.01 -10.95
N LEU A 491 17.75 -25.87 -12.27
CA LEU A 491 16.89 -24.85 -12.87
C LEU A 491 15.41 -25.03 -12.48
N ARG A 492 14.95 -26.28 -12.37
CA ARG A 492 13.59 -26.62 -11.94
C ARG A 492 13.34 -26.35 -10.46
N GLU A 493 14.31 -26.63 -9.61
CA GLU A 493 14.20 -26.44 -8.16
C GLU A 493 14.43 -24.97 -7.73
N HIS A 494 15.21 -24.21 -8.52
CA HIS A 494 15.59 -22.83 -8.20
C HIS A 494 15.10 -21.85 -9.28
N PRO A 495 13.83 -21.38 -9.23
CA PRO A 495 13.24 -20.49 -10.23
C PRO A 495 13.86 -19.08 -10.25
N ARG A 496 14.83 -18.79 -9.39
CA ARG A 496 15.61 -17.54 -9.40
C ARG A 496 16.56 -17.44 -10.60
N TYR A 497 16.86 -18.57 -11.26
CA TYR A 497 17.73 -18.61 -12.43
C TYR A 497 16.92 -18.68 -13.72
N ARG A 498 17.39 -17.96 -14.74
CA ARG A 498 16.94 -18.11 -16.13
C ARG A 498 17.74 -19.18 -16.88
N ALA A 499 18.98 -19.41 -16.47
CA ALA A 499 19.90 -20.34 -17.08
C ALA A 499 20.97 -20.76 -16.06
N VAL A 500 21.41 -22.01 -16.15
CA VAL A 500 22.55 -22.54 -15.40
C VAL A 500 23.45 -23.30 -16.36
N TYR A 501 24.76 -23.06 -16.33
CA TYR A 501 25.70 -23.66 -17.28
C TYR A 501 27.11 -23.81 -16.69
N VAL A 502 27.93 -24.64 -17.34
CA VAL A 502 29.33 -24.85 -16.99
C VAL A 502 30.21 -24.20 -18.06
N LEU A 503 31.19 -23.42 -17.60
CA LEU A 503 32.27 -22.86 -18.42
C LEU A 503 33.56 -23.63 -18.19
N ASP A 504 34.40 -23.74 -19.21
CA ASP A 504 35.82 -24.08 -19.04
C ASP A 504 36.66 -22.86 -18.61
N GLY A 505 37.97 -23.06 -18.40
CA GLY A 505 38.90 -22.01 -17.98
C GLY A 505 39.06 -20.86 -18.99
N ASP A 506 38.68 -21.08 -20.25
CA ASP A 506 38.73 -20.10 -21.34
C ASP A 506 37.36 -19.43 -21.60
N GLY A 507 36.32 -19.84 -20.88
CA GLY A 507 34.97 -19.28 -20.97
C GLY A 507 34.09 -19.89 -22.06
N LYS A 508 34.44 -21.07 -22.58
CA LYS A 508 33.58 -21.84 -23.48
C LYS A 508 32.54 -22.61 -22.66
N VAL A 509 31.31 -22.62 -23.14
CA VAL A 509 30.21 -23.34 -22.51
C VAL A 509 30.31 -24.83 -22.81
N LEU A 510 30.45 -25.66 -21.76
CA LEU A 510 30.54 -27.12 -21.85
C LEU A 510 29.17 -27.80 -21.76
N ALA A 511 28.33 -27.36 -20.82
CA ALA A 511 26.97 -27.84 -20.60
C ALA A 511 26.06 -26.67 -20.21
N ARG A 512 24.77 -26.75 -20.53
CA ARG A 512 23.78 -25.70 -20.20
C ARG A 512 22.37 -26.25 -19.98
N ALA A 513 21.61 -25.55 -19.16
CA ALA A 513 20.17 -25.67 -19.01
C ALA A 513 19.51 -24.28 -19.00
N GLY A 514 18.32 -24.17 -19.59
CA GLY A 514 17.55 -22.92 -19.65
C GLY A 514 17.90 -22.02 -20.84
N ALA A 515 17.83 -20.70 -20.62
CA ALA A 515 18.06 -19.71 -21.67
C ALA A 515 19.51 -19.67 -22.18
N SER A 516 19.74 -19.03 -23.33
CA SER A 516 21.08 -18.85 -23.89
C SER A 516 21.97 -18.02 -22.94
N PRO A 517 23.21 -18.49 -22.63
CA PRO A 517 24.16 -17.77 -21.79
C PRO A 517 24.47 -16.37 -22.31
N ARG A 518 24.55 -15.39 -21.40
CA ARG A 518 24.95 -14.01 -21.65
C ARG A 518 26.41 -13.73 -21.24
N HIS A 519 27.12 -14.73 -20.71
CA HIS A 519 28.56 -14.61 -20.49
C HIS A 519 29.28 -14.26 -21.81
N PRO A 520 30.20 -13.27 -21.82
CA PRO A 520 30.92 -12.89 -23.03
C PRO A 520 31.79 -14.04 -23.56
N ALA A 521 31.55 -14.48 -24.80
CA ALA A 521 32.31 -15.57 -25.40
C ALA A 521 33.82 -15.28 -25.43
N GLY A 522 34.64 -16.27 -25.07
CA GLY A 522 36.10 -16.19 -25.08
C GLY A 522 36.71 -15.33 -23.96
N ARG A 523 35.93 -14.99 -22.93
CA ARG A 523 36.46 -14.38 -21.70
C ARG A 523 36.53 -15.41 -20.59
N LYS A 524 37.58 -15.34 -19.79
CA LYS A 524 37.69 -16.20 -18.60
C LYS A 524 36.49 -15.99 -17.66
N PRO A 525 36.05 -17.04 -16.95
CA PRO A 525 35.03 -16.92 -15.92
C PRO A 525 35.43 -15.87 -14.87
N TYR A 526 34.44 -15.20 -14.28
CA TYR A 526 34.69 -14.33 -13.15
C TYR A 526 35.12 -15.16 -11.93
N PRO A 527 35.88 -14.58 -10.96
CA PRO A 527 36.18 -15.23 -9.69
C PRO A 527 34.91 -15.62 -8.94
N ASP A 528 35.03 -16.49 -7.93
CA ASP A 528 33.94 -16.95 -7.05
C ASP A 528 33.15 -15.80 -6.42
N SER A 529 32.13 -15.34 -7.13
CA SER A 529 31.44 -14.08 -6.86
C SER A 529 30.14 -13.95 -7.66
N VAL A 530 29.36 -12.93 -7.34
CA VAL A 530 28.25 -12.46 -8.17
C VAL A 530 28.72 -11.28 -9.00
N ALA A 531 28.56 -11.35 -10.32
CA ALA A 531 28.99 -10.33 -11.26
C ALA A 531 27.83 -9.78 -12.09
N GLN A 532 27.90 -8.48 -12.35
CA GLN A 532 27.04 -7.78 -13.31
C GLN A 532 27.67 -7.89 -14.71
N LEU A 533 27.02 -8.62 -15.62
CA LEU A 533 27.56 -8.97 -16.94
C LEU A 533 27.45 -7.85 -17.97
N ASN A 534 26.49 -6.94 -17.81
CA ASN A 534 26.29 -5.82 -18.71
C ASN A 534 25.99 -4.52 -17.95
N THR A 535 26.24 -3.40 -18.62
CA THR A 535 25.98 -2.07 -18.05
C THR A 535 25.16 -1.15 -18.96
N SER A 536 24.59 -1.75 -20.01
CA SER A 536 23.73 -1.13 -21.03
C SER A 536 22.84 -2.21 -21.65
N GLY A 537 21.78 -1.79 -22.34
CA GLY A 537 20.81 -2.68 -22.98
C GLY A 537 19.42 -2.59 -22.34
N LYS A 538 18.50 -3.47 -22.77
CA LYS A 538 17.10 -3.47 -22.31
C LYS A 538 16.90 -4.16 -20.96
N GLU A 539 17.77 -5.12 -20.65
CA GLU A 539 17.66 -5.94 -19.43
C GLU A 539 19.02 -6.04 -18.75
N PRO A 540 19.09 -5.93 -17.41
CA PRO A 540 20.28 -6.29 -16.66
C PRO A 540 20.53 -7.79 -16.71
N ALA A 541 21.81 -8.16 -16.82
CA ALA A 541 22.31 -9.52 -16.78
C ALA A 541 23.27 -9.63 -15.59
N VAL A 542 22.98 -10.57 -14.70
CA VAL A 542 23.65 -10.76 -13.42
C VAL A 542 23.82 -12.25 -13.25
N ALA A 543 25.01 -12.70 -12.85
CA ALA A 543 25.30 -14.12 -12.69
C ALA A 543 26.14 -14.40 -11.46
N ALA A 544 25.89 -15.53 -10.82
CA ALA A 544 26.74 -16.12 -9.81
C ALA A 544 27.73 -17.09 -10.45
N TYR A 545 29.01 -16.99 -10.08
CA TYR A 545 30.11 -17.83 -10.54
C TYR A 545 30.66 -18.65 -9.36
N ALA A 546 30.77 -19.96 -9.54
CA ALA A 546 31.43 -20.83 -8.57
C ALA A 546 32.35 -21.84 -9.27
N ALA A 547 33.62 -21.82 -8.89
CA ALA A 547 34.64 -22.72 -9.40
C ALA A 547 34.33 -24.17 -9.01
N VAL A 548 34.56 -25.07 -9.96
CA VAL A 548 34.48 -26.51 -9.74
C VAL A 548 35.77 -26.97 -9.07
N PRO A 549 35.71 -27.57 -7.86
CA PRO A 549 36.91 -28.11 -7.20
C PRO A 549 37.60 -29.16 -8.07
N ASP A 550 38.93 -29.12 -8.12
CA ASP A 550 39.77 -30.02 -8.93
C ASP A 550 39.36 -30.10 -10.41
N GLY A 551 38.70 -29.05 -10.93
CA GLY A 551 38.01 -29.07 -12.22
C GLY A 551 38.75 -28.41 -13.39
N ASP A 552 40.07 -28.26 -13.35
CA ASP A 552 40.87 -27.61 -14.41
C ASP A 552 40.37 -26.22 -14.85
N GLY A 553 39.93 -25.40 -13.89
CA GLY A 553 39.40 -24.05 -14.16
C GLY A 553 37.94 -24.01 -14.61
N ARG A 554 37.23 -25.16 -14.61
CA ARG A 554 35.78 -25.20 -14.84
C ARG A 554 35.03 -24.38 -13.79
N THR A 555 33.97 -23.71 -14.23
CA THR A 555 33.15 -22.83 -13.38
C THR A 555 31.67 -23.04 -13.69
N VAL A 556 30.85 -23.28 -12.66
CA VAL A 556 29.40 -23.29 -12.79
C VAL A 556 28.89 -21.85 -12.67
N VAL A 557 27.95 -21.50 -13.55
CA VAL A 557 27.35 -20.18 -13.63
C VAL A 557 25.84 -20.28 -13.54
N GLY A 558 25.24 -19.56 -12.60
CA GLY A 558 23.80 -19.36 -12.52
C GLY A 558 23.45 -17.92 -12.89
N GLU A 559 22.77 -17.72 -14.02
CA GLU A 559 22.26 -16.41 -14.44
C GLU A 559 20.91 -16.13 -13.77
N TYR A 560 20.83 -15.04 -13.01
CA TYR A 560 19.60 -14.63 -12.35
C TYR A 560 18.56 -14.15 -13.36
N ASP A 561 17.30 -14.50 -13.11
CA ASP A 561 16.17 -13.92 -13.83
C ASP A 561 16.00 -12.44 -13.40
N PRO A 562 15.91 -11.48 -14.34
CA PRO A 562 15.58 -10.09 -14.01
C PRO A 562 14.30 -9.94 -13.18
N GLN A 563 13.30 -10.80 -13.37
CA GLN A 563 12.06 -10.80 -12.58
C GLN A 563 12.30 -11.16 -11.12
N PHE A 564 13.27 -12.04 -10.85
CA PHE A 564 13.68 -12.33 -9.48
C PHE A 564 14.22 -11.08 -8.79
N LEU A 565 15.10 -10.31 -9.44
CA LEU A 565 15.62 -9.05 -8.89
C LEU A 565 14.49 -8.03 -8.63
N ILE A 566 13.57 -7.88 -9.58
CA ILE A 566 12.39 -7.01 -9.44
C ILE A 566 11.55 -7.43 -8.23
N SER A 567 11.30 -8.74 -8.08
CA SER A 567 10.51 -9.27 -6.95
C SER A 567 11.15 -9.00 -5.58
N MET A 568 12.48 -8.89 -5.50
CA MET A 568 13.19 -8.61 -4.25
C MET A 568 13.16 -7.13 -3.86
N VAL A 569 13.00 -6.24 -4.84
CA VAL A 569 12.96 -4.77 -4.63
C VAL A 569 11.54 -4.27 -4.39
N THR A 570 10.53 -4.96 -4.93
CA THR A 570 9.11 -4.63 -4.71
C THR A 570 8.75 -4.73 -3.23
N ARG A 571 8.37 -3.59 -2.63
CA ARG A 571 8.06 -3.52 -1.20
C ARG A 571 6.85 -2.62 -0.90
N PRO A 572 5.69 -3.19 -0.53
CA PRO A 572 4.50 -2.41 -0.22
C PRO A 572 4.74 -1.32 0.82
N GLY A 573 4.28 -0.11 0.50
CA GLY A 573 4.35 1.03 1.41
C GLY A 573 5.74 1.63 1.62
N LEU A 574 6.79 1.20 0.91
CA LEU A 574 8.10 1.89 0.90
C LEU A 574 8.18 3.01 -0.15
N GLY A 575 7.10 3.22 -0.91
CA GLY A 575 7.07 4.10 -2.06
C GLY A 575 7.66 3.43 -3.30
N GLN A 576 8.35 4.19 -4.12
CA GLN A 576 9.13 3.66 -5.24
C GLN A 576 10.48 3.20 -4.74
N VAL A 577 10.95 2.04 -5.20
CA VAL A 577 12.21 1.44 -4.77
C VAL A 577 13.03 1.08 -5.99
N TRP A 578 14.31 1.42 -5.97
CA TRP A 578 15.29 1.15 -7.02
C TRP A 578 16.49 0.42 -6.44
N LEU A 579 16.94 -0.62 -7.14
CA LEU A 579 18.25 -1.21 -6.98
C LEU A 579 19.19 -0.57 -7.99
N VAL A 580 20.29 0.02 -7.54
CA VAL A 580 21.24 0.75 -8.39
C VAL A 580 22.65 0.20 -8.27
N ASP A 581 23.42 0.32 -9.35
CA ASP A 581 24.82 -0.09 -9.37
C ASP A 581 25.79 0.96 -8.78
N LYS A 582 27.10 0.66 -8.87
CA LYS A 582 28.18 1.54 -8.40
C LYS A 582 28.23 2.92 -9.07
N LYS A 583 27.51 3.13 -10.17
CA LYS A 583 27.38 4.41 -10.88
C LYS A 583 25.96 4.99 -10.76
N HIS A 584 25.17 4.52 -9.81
CA HIS A 584 23.77 4.90 -9.56
C HIS A 584 22.85 4.65 -10.77
N ARG A 585 23.18 3.65 -11.60
CA ARG A 585 22.33 3.24 -12.72
C ARG A 585 21.35 2.19 -12.25
N VAL A 586 20.08 2.34 -12.63
CA VAL A 586 18.99 1.46 -12.19
C VAL A 586 19.17 0.05 -12.77
N ILE A 587 19.28 -0.95 -11.90
CA ILE A 587 19.34 -2.37 -12.24
C ILE A 587 17.93 -2.98 -12.14
N ALA A 588 17.21 -2.72 -11.06
CA ALA A 588 15.83 -3.16 -10.92
C ALA A 588 15.02 -2.09 -10.19
N ALA A 589 13.70 -2.10 -10.35
CA ALA A 589 12.81 -1.25 -9.57
C ALA A 589 11.48 -1.97 -9.31
N ASP A 590 10.68 -1.37 -8.43
CA ASP A 590 9.36 -1.86 -8.08
C ASP A 590 8.40 -1.95 -9.30
N ARG A 591 7.63 -3.05 -9.40
CA ARG A 591 6.74 -3.37 -10.53
C ARG A 591 5.72 -2.29 -10.90
N PRO A 592 4.98 -1.64 -9.98
CA PRO A 592 3.85 -0.79 -10.33
C PRO A 592 4.23 0.46 -11.13
N HIS A 593 5.49 0.89 -11.07
CA HIS A 593 5.94 2.15 -11.65
C HIS A 593 6.79 1.95 -12.92
N GLY A 594 7.23 0.71 -13.19
CA GLY A 594 8.18 0.40 -14.26
C GLY A 594 9.55 1.05 -14.05
N PHE A 595 10.54 0.66 -14.87
CA PHE A 595 11.84 1.33 -14.88
C PHE A 595 12.55 1.20 -16.22
N ARG A 596 13.54 2.08 -16.42
CA ARG A 596 14.50 1.98 -17.52
C ARG A 596 15.79 1.38 -17.00
N ALA A 597 16.12 0.18 -17.45
CA ALA A 597 17.40 -0.46 -17.13
C ALA A 597 18.57 0.46 -17.51
N PHE A 598 19.54 0.56 -16.60
CA PHE A 598 20.71 1.43 -16.65
C PHE A 598 20.43 2.93 -16.74
N GLY A 599 19.17 3.36 -16.53
CA GLY A 599 18.79 4.76 -16.42
C GLY A 599 19.34 5.40 -15.15
N LYS A 600 19.33 6.74 -15.11
CA LYS A 600 19.64 7.49 -13.89
C LYS A 600 18.46 7.45 -12.91
N LEU A 601 18.74 7.67 -11.62
CA LEU A 601 17.70 7.88 -10.62
C LEU A 601 16.83 9.11 -10.96
N PRO A 602 15.52 9.08 -10.62
CA PRO A 602 14.63 10.21 -10.89
C PRO A 602 14.92 11.37 -9.94
N GLY A 603 15.68 12.36 -10.42
CA GLY A 603 16.02 13.57 -9.67
C GLY A 603 17.42 13.54 -9.05
N GLY A 604 18.06 14.72 -9.03
CA GLY A 604 19.44 14.86 -8.52
C GLY A 604 19.58 14.67 -7.00
N HIS A 605 18.50 14.83 -6.23
CA HIS A 605 18.52 14.62 -4.78
C HIS A 605 18.72 13.16 -4.41
N LEU A 606 18.15 12.21 -5.17
CA LEU A 606 18.35 10.77 -4.95
C LEU A 606 19.79 10.34 -5.27
N ASP A 607 20.37 10.88 -6.33
CA ASP A 607 21.78 10.63 -6.70
C ASP A 607 22.74 11.13 -5.61
N THR A 608 22.47 12.33 -5.09
CA THR A 608 23.25 12.90 -3.97
C THR A 608 23.10 12.08 -2.69
N LEU A 609 21.88 11.60 -2.39
CA LEU A 609 21.60 10.75 -1.25
C LEU A 609 22.33 9.41 -1.35
N ALA A 610 22.28 8.76 -2.51
CA ALA A 610 22.97 7.50 -2.78
C ALA A 610 24.49 7.65 -2.64
N ALA A 611 25.06 8.73 -3.18
CA ALA A 611 26.48 9.06 -3.05
C ALA A 611 26.90 9.19 -1.58
N LYS A 612 26.10 9.91 -0.77
CA LYS A 612 26.37 10.12 0.65
C LYS A 612 26.27 8.82 1.44
N ALA A 613 25.23 8.01 1.20
CA ALA A 613 25.05 6.73 1.86
C ALA A 613 26.20 5.75 1.54
N ARG A 614 26.68 5.73 0.29
CA ARG A 614 27.85 4.91 -0.09
C ARG A 614 29.11 5.37 0.63
N LYS A 615 29.38 6.68 0.66
CA LYS A 615 30.58 7.24 1.28
C LYS A 615 30.68 6.87 2.77
N ASP A 616 29.57 6.95 3.49
CA ASP A 616 29.52 6.66 4.92
C ASP A 616 29.40 5.14 5.21
N SER A 617 29.23 4.30 4.18
CA SER A 617 28.93 2.86 4.28
C SER A 617 27.75 2.56 5.22
N ASP A 618 26.78 3.46 5.25
CA ASP A 618 25.65 3.44 6.18
C ASP A 618 24.40 3.97 5.49
N GLY A 619 23.24 3.42 5.85
CA GLY A 619 21.94 3.89 5.40
C GLY A 619 21.73 5.37 5.71
N LYS A 620 21.09 6.11 4.80
CA LYS A 620 20.71 7.51 5.02
C LYS A 620 19.28 7.72 4.59
N ALA A 621 18.55 8.57 5.31
CA ALA A 621 17.26 9.08 4.88
C ALA A 621 17.20 10.60 5.00
N VAL A 622 16.43 11.21 4.11
CA VAL A 622 16.21 12.64 4.04
C VAL A 622 14.76 12.92 3.73
N LEU A 623 14.24 14.00 4.29
CA LEU A 623 13.00 14.61 3.85
C LEU A 623 13.32 15.61 2.76
N HIS A 624 13.04 15.24 1.52
CA HIS A 624 13.15 16.14 0.38
C HIS A 624 11.91 17.01 0.30
N ARG A 625 12.10 18.32 0.08
CA ARG A 625 11.04 19.31 0.00
C ARG A 625 11.16 20.11 -1.28
N SER A 626 10.05 20.20 -2.00
CA SER A 626 9.81 21.05 -3.16
C SER A 626 8.72 22.07 -2.81
N ALA A 627 8.56 23.11 -3.63
CA ALA A 627 7.54 24.15 -3.42
C ALA A 627 6.10 23.58 -3.31
N ARG A 628 5.82 22.45 -3.96
CA ARG A 628 4.46 21.84 -4.01
C ARG A 628 4.36 20.43 -3.44
N SER A 629 5.46 19.81 -3.07
CA SER A 629 5.47 18.42 -2.60
C SER A 629 6.60 18.16 -1.61
N ALA A 630 6.44 17.15 -0.78
CA ALA A 630 7.52 16.59 0.01
C ALA A 630 7.58 15.07 -0.21
N SER A 631 8.78 14.51 -0.10
CA SER A 631 9.02 13.08 -0.20
C SER A 631 10.04 12.63 0.84
N LEU A 632 9.83 11.45 1.39
CA LEU A 632 10.80 10.75 2.21
C LEU A 632 11.65 9.88 1.29
N ALA A 633 12.93 10.19 1.19
CA ALA A 633 13.87 9.40 0.41
C ALA A 633 14.88 8.73 1.34
N ALA A 634 15.26 7.50 1.03
CA ALA A 634 16.32 6.79 1.73
C ALA A 634 17.23 6.05 0.74
N ALA A 635 18.49 5.86 1.11
CA ALA A 635 19.45 5.05 0.38
C ALA A 635 20.24 4.18 1.34
N ALA A 636 20.40 2.92 0.98
CA ALA A 636 21.09 1.90 1.76
C ALA A 636 22.09 1.16 0.86
N PRO A 637 23.41 1.28 1.09
CA PRO A 637 24.38 0.47 0.38
C PRO A 637 24.33 -0.99 0.84
N PHE A 638 24.81 -1.91 0.00
CA PHE A 638 25.07 -3.26 0.45
C PHE A 638 26.20 -3.24 1.47
N THR A 639 25.88 -3.52 2.72
CA THR A 639 26.84 -3.64 3.82
C THR A 639 27.09 -5.12 4.10
N GLY A 640 28.36 -5.49 4.35
CA GLY A 640 28.75 -6.87 4.64
C GLY A 640 29.56 -7.57 3.53
N GLY A 641 29.94 -8.83 3.80
CA GLY A 641 30.80 -9.65 2.93
C GLY A 641 30.04 -10.63 2.03
N GLY A 642 30.79 -11.60 1.50
CA GLY A 642 30.28 -12.66 0.62
C GLY A 642 30.51 -12.40 -0.87
N ALA A 643 29.93 -13.26 -1.70
CA ALA A 643 30.10 -13.27 -3.16
C ALA A 643 29.65 -11.96 -3.84
N VAL A 644 28.78 -11.19 -3.20
CA VAL A 644 28.23 -9.92 -3.73
C VAL A 644 29.06 -8.68 -3.38
N LYS A 645 30.12 -8.81 -2.58
CA LYS A 645 30.90 -7.65 -2.08
C LYS A 645 31.42 -6.73 -3.20
N GLY A 646 31.80 -7.31 -4.34
CA GLY A 646 32.35 -6.58 -5.48
C GLY A 646 31.33 -5.77 -6.30
N LEU A 647 30.03 -5.93 -6.05
CA LEU A 647 28.98 -5.24 -6.81
C LEU A 647 28.85 -3.76 -6.43
N GLU A 648 29.05 -3.43 -5.15
CA GLU A 648 28.86 -2.09 -4.58
C GLU A 648 27.47 -1.48 -4.88
N TRP A 649 26.46 -2.35 -5.00
CA TRP A 649 25.08 -1.95 -5.25
C TRP A 649 24.43 -1.28 -4.03
N GLN A 650 23.37 -0.53 -4.29
CA GLN A 650 22.58 0.14 -3.26
C GLN A 650 21.10 0.02 -3.57
N VAL A 651 20.26 0.05 -2.52
CA VAL A 651 18.81 0.23 -2.66
C VAL A 651 18.48 1.67 -2.30
N VAL A 652 17.70 2.32 -3.15
CA VAL A 652 17.18 3.68 -2.97
C VAL A 652 15.67 3.59 -2.94
N SER A 653 15.02 4.29 -2.01
CA SER A 653 13.57 4.39 -1.94
C SER A 653 13.11 5.84 -1.86
N GLU A 654 11.93 6.12 -2.39
CA GLU A 654 11.27 7.41 -2.25
C GLU A 654 9.75 7.25 -2.11
N GLN A 655 9.19 7.82 -1.04
CA GLN A 655 7.77 7.83 -0.77
C GLN A 655 7.24 9.27 -0.70
N PRO A 656 6.24 9.64 -1.51
CA PRO A 656 5.54 10.92 -1.34
C PRO A 656 4.91 11.04 0.04
N THR A 657 5.06 12.19 0.71
CA THR A 657 4.44 12.41 2.02
C THR A 657 2.91 12.41 1.95
N SER A 658 2.33 12.66 0.78
CA SER A 658 0.88 12.59 0.51
C SER A 658 0.31 11.17 0.62
N TRP A 659 1.15 10.14 0.61
CA TRP A 659 0.76 8.75 0.85
C TRP A 659 0.76 8.40 2.34
N LEU A 660 1.40 9.23 3.17
CA LEU A 660 1.35 9.11 4.62
C LEU A 660 0.05 9.75 5.11
N LYS A 661 -0.57 9.15 6.13
CA LYS A 661 -1.79 9.68 6.78
C LYS A 661 -1.44 10.85 7.71
N LEU A 662 -0.72 11.85 7.22
CA LEU A 662 -0.33 13.01 8.04
C LEU A 662 -1.54 13.92 8.30
N PRO A 663 -1.57 14.64 9.44
CA PRO A 663 -2.65 15.56 9.78
C PRO A 663 -2.90 16.60 8.68
N GLU A 664 -1.84 17.16 8.10
CA GLU A 664 -1.94 18.23 7.10
C GLU A 664 -2.65 17.75 5.82
N TYR A 665 -2.32 16.56 5.32
CA TYR A 665 -3.02 15.99 4.16
C TYR A 665 -4.47 15.58 4.47
N THR A 666 -4.73 15.18 5.70
CA THR A 666 -6.09 14.85 6.16
C THR A 666 -6.93 16.11 6.25
N ALA A 667 -6.39 17.18 6.84
CA ALA A 667 -7.00 18.51 6.89
C ALA A 667 -7.24 19.07 5.50
N GLU A 668 -6.30 18.89 4.56
CA GLU A 668 -6.47 19.27 3.16
C GLU A 668 -7.67 18.56 2.51
N ARG A 669 -7.76 17.23 2.62
CA ARG A 669 -8.85 16.45 2.03
C ARG A 669 -10.20 16.81 2.65
N HIS A 670 -10.24 17.02 3.96
CA HIS A 670 -11.46 17.40 4.67
C HIS A 670 -11.92 18.83 4.34
N THR A 671 -11.00 19.79 4.22
CA THR A 671 -11.33 21.15 3.78
C THR A 671 -11.80 21.18 2.33
N MET A 672 -11.16 20.43 1.44
CA MET A 672 -11.62 20.24 0.07
C MET A 672 -13.02 19.62 0.03
N LEU A 673 -13.28 18.58 0.82
CA LEU A 673 -14.59 17.93 0.90
C LEU A 673 -15.66 18.91 1.39
N ALA A 674 -15.39 19.68 2.45
CA ALA A 674 -16.31 20.69 2.97
C ALA A 674 -16.62 21.77 1.91
N GLY A 675 -15.59 22.26 1.21
CA GLY A 675 -15.75 23.19 0.10
C GLY A 675 -16.56 22.59 -1.05
N LEU A 676 -16.30 21.34 -1.44
CA LEU A 676 -17.01 20.63 -2.51
C LEU A 676 -18.49 20.42 -2.16
N LEU A 677 -18.78 20.03 -0.92
CA LEU A 677 -20.15 19.91 -0.41
C LEU A 677 -20.87 21.26 -0.42
N GLY A 678 -20.18 22.34 -0.02
CA GLY A 678 -20.70 23.70 -0.09
C GLY A 678 -21.05 24.14 -1.51
N VAL A 679 -20.16 23.92 -2.48
CA VAL A 679 -20.42 24.20 -3.91
C VAL A 679 -21.59 23.37 -4.42
N THR A 680 -21.62 22.08 -4.10
CA THR A 680 -22.68 21.15 -4.56
C THR A 680 -24.05 21.58 -4.04
N ALA A 681 -24.16 21.89 -2.74
CA ALA A 681 -25.40 22.39 -2.14
C ALA A 681 -25.84 23.71 -2.77
N ALA A 682 -24.91 24.65 -2.98
CA ALA A 682 -25.20 25.93 -3.61
C ALA A 682 -25.72 25.76 -5.05
N VAL A 683 -25.03 24.98 -5.89
CA VAL A 683 -25.41 24.76 -7.29
C VAL A 683 -26.75 24.00 -7.38
N ALA A 684 -26.93 22.95 -6.60
CA ALA A 684 -28.15 22.14 -6.63
C ALA A 684 -29.39 22.97 -6.23
N CYS A 685 -29.33 23.68 -5.10
CA CYS A 685 -30.49 24.41 -4.59
C CYS A 685 -30.76 25.72 -5.33
N LEU A 686 -29.73 26.49 -5.69
CA LEU A 686 -29.92 27.71 -6.47
C LEU A 686 -30.31 27.40 -7.92
N GLY A 687 -29.78 26.31 -8.49
CA GLY A 687 -30.20 25.77 -9.78
C GLY A 687 -31.66 25.32 -9.74
N TRP A 688 -32.06 24.60 -8.69
CA TRP A 688 -33.46 24.20 -8.49
C TRP A 688 -34.41 25.41 -8.39
N LEU A 689 -34.04 26.41 -7.58
CA LEU A 689 -34.79 27.66 -7.46
C LEU A 689 -34.85 28.42 -8.81
N HIS A 690 -33.77 28.40 -9.58
CA HIS A 690 -33.71 29.03 -10.89
C HIS A 690 -34.70 28.39 -11.87
N ILE A 691 -34.75 27.06 -11.91
CA ILE A 691 -35.59 26.29 -12.82
C ILE A 691 -37.06 26.40 -12.44
N ILE A 692 -37.42 26.21 -11.16
CA ILE A 692 -38.83 26.17 -10.74
C ILE A 692 -39.43 27.56 -10.54
N VAL A 693 -38.68 28.53 -10.03
CA VAL A 693 -39.27 29.83 -9.64
C VAL A 693 -38.87 30.94 -10.59
N ILE A 694 -37.57 31.14 -10.82
CA ILE A 694 -37.10 32.34 -11.53
C ILE A 694 -37.48 32.29 -13.02
N ARG A 695 -37.23 31.16 -13.69
CA ARG A 695 -37.54 31.00 -15.12
C ARG A 695 -39.05 31.12 -15.37
N PRO A 696 -39.95 30.45 -14.62
CA PRO A 696 -41.40 30.63 -14.77
C PRO A 696 -41.89 32.03 -14.40
N LEU A 697 -41.36 32.65 -13.35
CA LEU A 697 -41.75 34.01 -12.95
C LEU A 697 -41.45 35.05 -14.05
N ARG A 698 -40.35 34.86 -14.79
CA ARG A 698 -40.00 35.73 -15.93
C ARG A 698 -40.95 35.54 -17.11
N ALA A 699 -41.34 34.29 -17.40
CA ALA A 699 -42.32 34.00 -18.44
C ALA A 699 -43.69 34.60 -18.08
N LEU A 700 -44.12 34.42 -16.81
CA LEU A 700 -45.33 35.01 -16.26
C LEU A 700 -45.33 36.55 -16.38
N ALA A 701 -44.22 37.22 -16.09
CA ALA A 701 -44.13 38.67 -16.27
C ALA A 701 -44.38 39.11 -17.72
N GLY A 702 -43.90 38.35 -18.71
CA GLY A 702 -44.19 38.61 -20.12
C GLY A 702 -45.66 38.38 -20.48
N GLN A 703 -46.24 37.29 -20.00
CA GLN A 703 -47.66 36.96 -20.23
C GLN A 703 -48.61 37.98 -19.59
N ALA A 704 -48.33 38.40 -18.36
CA ALA A 704 -49.12 39.42 -17.66
C ALA A 704 -49.08 40.77 -18.38
N GLU A 705 -47.92 41.19 -18.88
CA GLU A 705 -47.78 42.42 -19.67
C GLU A 705 -48.50 42.34 -21.01
N ALA A 706 -48.43 41.20 -21.71
CA ALA A 706 -49.16 41.00 -22.97
C ALA A 706 -50.68 41.08 -22.76
N LEU A 707 -51.18 40.41 -21.71
CA LEU A 707 -52.59 40.46 -21.33
C LEU A 707 -53.03 41.89 -20.95
N ALA A 708 -52.23 42.61 -20.18
CA ALA A 708 -52.48 44.01 -19.82
C ALA A 708 -52.45 44.94 -21.05
N ALA A 709 -51.64 44.64 -22.07
CA ALA A 709 -51.62 45.37 -23.34
C ALA A 709 -52.81 45.05 -24.25
N GLY A 710 -53.72 44.16 -23.84
CA GLY A 710 -54.94 43.83 -24.57
C GLY A 710 -54.89 42.52 -25.36
N ASP A 711 -53.85 41.68 -25.20
CA ASP A 711 -53.85 40.35 -25.78
C ASP A 711 -54.84 39.44 -25.03
N ARG A 712 -56.02 39.29 -25.61
CA ARG A 712 -57.09 38.42 -25.11
C ARG A 712 -57.18 37.11 -25.88
N LYS A 713 -56.39 36.91 -26.95
CA LYS A 713 -56.46 35.71 -27.81
C LYS A 713 -55.61 34.56 -27.25
N THR A 714 -54.49 34.90 -26.63
CA THR A 714 -53.58 33.90 -26.05
C THR A 714 -54.18 33.31 -24.77
N VAL A 715 -54.41 32.00 -24.76
CA VAL A 715 -54.85 31.27 -23.57
C VAL A 715 -53.67 31.06 -22.62
N LEU A 716 -53.85 31.36 -21.34
CA LEU A 716 -52.80 31.20 -20.32
C LEU A 716 -52.98 29.87 -19.57
N PHE A 717 -52.16 28.87 -19.90
CA PHE A 717 -52.19 27.56 -19.26
C PHE A 717 -51.27 27.50 -18.01
N PRO A 718 -51.79 27.16 -16.82
CA PRO A 718 -50.97 26.91 -15.65
C PRO A 718 -50.14 25.63 -15.83
N GLN A 719 -48.86 25.77 -16.19
CA GLN A 719 -47.95 24.62 -16.37
C GLN A 719 -47.41 24.06 -15.05
N HIS A 720 -47.48 24.84 -13.95
CA HIS A 720 -46.89 24.50 -12.66
C HIS A 720 -47.99 24.50 -11.58
N HIS A 721 -47.89 23.59 -10.59
CA HIS A 721 -48.82 23.51 -9.47
C HIS A 721 -48.36 24.32 -8.23
N ASP A 722 -47.67 25.43 -8.48
CA ASP A 722 -47.06 26.30 -7.47
C ASP A 722 -47.73 27.68 -7.44
N GLU A 723 -47.18 28.63 -6.65
CA GLU A 723 -47.76 29.97 -6.59
C GLU A 723 -47.64 30.73 -7.93
N VAL A 724 -46.64 30.42 -8.78
CA VAL A 724 -46.52 31.01 -10.12
C VAL A 724 -47.69 30.53 -11.00
N GLY A 725 -47.93 29.22 -11.05
CA GLY A 725 -49.06 28.66 -11.79
C GLY A 725 -50.42 29.09 -11.23
N ALA A 726 -50.52 29.29 -9.92
CA ALA A 726 -51.73 29.86 -9.32
C ALA A 726 -51.99 31.31 -9.79
N VAL A 727 -50.94 32.13 -9.94
CA VAL A 727 -51.05 33.47 -10.54
C VAL A 727 -51.46 33.39 -12.01
N VAL A 728 -50.86 32.48 -12.80
CA VAL A 728 -51.26 32.24 -14.22
C VAL A 728 -52.74 31.90 -14.31
N ARG A 729 -53.23 30.99 -13.46
CA ARG A 729 -54.64 30.61 -13.41
C ARG A 729 -55.55 31.80 -13.11
N ASN A 730 -55.17 32.65 -12.17
CA ASN A 730 -55.95 33.85 -11.85
C ASN A 730 -55.93 34.87 -13.01
N LEU A 731 -54.82 35.01 -13.72
CA LEU A 731 -54.75 35.85 -14.93
C LEU A 731 -55.67 35.32 -16.04
N GLU A 732 -55.75 34.01 -16.22
CA GLU A 732 -56.68 33.39 -17.17
C GLU A 732 -58.15 33.68 -16.82
N LEU A 733 -58.50 33.60 -15.54
CA LEU A 733 -59.85 33.99 -15.08
C LEU A 733 -60.15 35.47 -15.37
N ILE A 734 -59.17 36.36 -15.18
CA ILE A 734 -59.29 37.78 -15.53
C ILE A 734 -59.45 37.96 -17.04
N ARG A 735 -58.66 37.26 -17.86
CA ARG A 735 -58.77 37.27 -19.34
C ARG A 735 -60.17 36.89 -19.79
N GLN A 736 -60.70 35.78 -19.26
CA GLN A 736 -62.04 35.29 -19.62
C GLN A 736 -63.14 36.30 -19.28
N ARG A 737 -63.03 36.99 -18.13
CA ARG A 737 -63.98 38.05 -17.76
C ARG A 737 -63.91 39.24 -18.68
N LEU A 738 -62.70 39.70 -19.03
CA LEU A 738 -62.49 40.82 -19.95
C LEU A 738 -62.82 40.49 -21.42
N ALA A 739 -62.87 39.20 -21.78
CA ALA A 739 -63.23 38.73 -23.12
C ALA A 739 -64.74 38.55 -23.30
N ARG A 740 -65.53 38.51 -22.22
CA ARG A 740 -66.99 38.52 -22.33
C ARG A 740 -67.43 39.91 -22.84
N PRO A 741 -68.26 39.98 -23.91
CA PRO A 741 -68.85 41.24 -24.30
C PRO A 741 -69.69 41.78 -23.14
N SER A 742 -69.48 43.04 -22.76
CA SER A 742 -70.45 43.76 -21.94
C SER A 742 -71.77 43.74 -22.69
N GLY A 743 -72.70 42.89 -22.26
CA GLY A 743 -74.07 42.93 -22.73
C GLY A 743 -74.61 44.33 -22.51
N ARG A 744 -75.12 44.95 -23.57
CA ARG A 744 -75.97 46.13 -23.50
C ARG A 744 -77.22 45.77 -22.68
N ASN A 745 -77.48 46.61 -21.66
CA ASN A 745 -78.64 46.68 -20.78
C ASN A 745 -78.91 45.48 -19.87
#